data_AF-A0A7X3MRK5-F1
#
_entry.id   AF-A0A7X3MRK5-F1
#
_cell.length_a   1.000
_cell.length_b   1.000
_cell.length_c   1.000
_cell.angle_alpha   90.00
_cell.angle_beta   90.00
_cell.angle_gamma   90.00
#
_symmetry.space_group_name_H-M   'P 1'
#
loop_
_entity.id
_entity.type
_entity.pdbx_description
1 polymer ?
#
loop_
_entity_poly.entity_id
_entity_poly.type
_entity_poly.pdbx_seq_one_letter_code
_entity_poly.pdbx_strand_id
1 'polypeptide(L)'
;MATIINVAPPTGNAKQDMAAIDAAVKAANAEYQRNPDGGQVTVKLAAGVYAVTGDHQDPSKGGVELLSGVSLIGEGMGKTIIKLDDGFNARINGIVRTALTDVSNVTISNLTIDGNRANNTDHQAGFICGVKAAENKIQSDITLSGVEIMNCTAYGFNPHEVTRNVTIENCVARGNGLDGFVADFIVGGTYKNNVSYANGRHGFNIQNATSDLVLQDNKAYDNGSAGLTIQRGNIIPNGYTTIPWVTNIQVIGGEYYRNAREGVLVKLSDDVSIIGARIYENLRQGIRVEGSTDTLVRESFIYNNSQEADRTYDEIQIRLRYDDAVTKINYYSTNTQVLDNTIYSDGSINARYGIREEATNLNGGPTTTRAIGNKISGMDAGDISIPGFVREGTSGDDVMEGTADADTMHGLGGNDTYTVNHSRDVVVESAGEGTNDHVLSSITYTLTDNVEHLTLTGLRTINGYGNALSNQIVGNAANNVIKAGAGDDSLNGGAGSDTLEGGDGNDTYYVNLVTDVIVEKVNNGLGGIDTVYSSANYTLPTAVERLILTGTATTAKGNSASGNNLVGNASNNILDGLAGEDRMEGGLGNDRYYVDDTGDLVVEAAGGGTNDHIITSVNYTLSANVEHLTTSGTGSLTLNGNELNNKIVGNAAANTLRGWAGRDTLNGGGGADSMDGGNGDDDYYVDNIDDLVIERTDGGIDTIYSSINYALTAHTENLILTRTASKGTGNALANTLVGNSSNNILNGGAAADRMQGGNGNDYYYVDDQNDVVLETSTGGTSDRIVTGVSYVLSSHVESMTSIGSSAIDLTGNDLGNALVGNAAGNVIKGLSGNDVVNGAAGNDLLYGGSGNDVFIFNSALSSSANKDRIGDFDGRYDTIKLENAIFKALKSTGTLSSAFFTIGSSAKDSNDYIGYNKTTGDVWYDSNGSRAGGQVTFANIGANKVLSNSDFVVF
;
A
#
# COMPACT_ATOMS: atom_id res chain seq x y z
N MET A 1 -6.48 -85.78 2.34
CA MET A 1 -7.28 -85.26 3.46
C MET A 1 -6.36 -85.13 4.65
N ALA A 2 -6.48 -84.08 5.47
CA ALA A 2 -5.66 -83.96 6.68
C ALA A 2 -5.93 -85.16 7.60
N THR A 3 -4.88 -85.83 8.06
CA THR A 3 -5.00 -86.95 8.99
C THR A 3 -5.39 -86.41 10.37
N ILE A 4 -6.47 -86.94 10.95
CA ILE A 4 -6.99 -86.53 12.27
C ILE A 4 -6.93 -87.74 13.21
N ILE A 5 -6.28 -87.55 14.35
CA ILE A 5 -6.20 -88.52 15.45
C ILE A 5 -6.98 -87.93 16.63
N ASN A 6 -8.11 -88.56 16.97
CA ASN A 6 -8.92 -88.12 18.10
C ASN A 6 -8.35 -88.68 19.41
N VAL A 7 -8.14 -87.81 20.38
CA VAL A 7 -7.84 -88.20 21.76
C VAL A 7 -9.14 -88.67 22.42
N ALA A 8 -9.06 -89.63 23.33
CA ALA A 8 -10.21 -90.02 24.15
C ALA A 8 -10.77 -88.79 24.92
N PRO A 9 -12.08 -88.77 25.25
CA PRO A 9 -12.64 -87.75 26.13
C PRO A 9 -11.90 -87.68 27.48
N PRO A 10 -11.80 -86.50 28.10
CA PRO A 10 -11.04 -86.34 29.33
C PRO A 10 -11.65 -87.15 30.48
N THR A 11 -10.79 -87.81 31.26
CA THR A 11 -11.20 -88.63 32.41
C THR A 11 -11.09 -87.87 33.73
N GLY A 12 -10.36 -86.74 33.74
CA GLY A 12 -10.03 -85.99 34.96
C GLY A 12 -8.93 -86.66 35.78
N ASN A 13 -8.27 -87.68 35.23
CA ASN A 13 -7.11 -88.32 35.85
C ASN A 13 -5.86 -87.98 35.03
N ALA A 14 -4.95 -87.20 35.62
CA ALA A 14 -3.80 -86.67 34.89
C ALA A 14 -2.96 -87.73 34.17
N LYS A 15 -2.72 -88.89 34.80
CA LYS A 15 -1.93 -89.96 34.19
C LYS A 15 -2.61 -90.55 32.95
N GLN A 16 -3.93 -90.70 32.98
CA GLN A 16 -4.71 -91.26 31.86
C GLN A 16 -4.84 -90.25 30.72
N ASP A 17 -5.18 -89.00 31.04
CA ASP A 17 -5.35 -87.93 30.06
C ASP A 17 -4.02 -87.63 29.35
N MET A 18 -2.91 -87.52 30.10
CA MET A 18 -1.57 -87.37 29.52
C MET A 18 -1.17 -88.55 28.64
N ALA A 19 -1.40 -89.80 29.09
CA ALA A 19 -1.06 -90.98 28.30
C ALA A 19 -1.86 -91.05 26.99
N ALA A 20 -3.13 -90.62 27.01
CA ALA A 20 -3.97 -90.56 25.82
C ALA A 20 -3.49 -89.48 24.83
N ILE A 21 -3.13 -88.29 25.34
CA ILE A 21 -2.58 -87.21 24.52
C ILE A 21 -1.22 -87.61 23.95
N ASP A 22 -0.30 -88.13 24.77
CA ASP A 22 1.04 -88.58 24.36
C ASP A 22 0.99 -89.66 23.28
N ALA A 23 0.10 -90.65 23.43
CA ALA A 23 -0.10 -91.69 22.42
C ALA A 23 -0.57 -91.10 21.08
N ALA A 24 -1.50 -90.13 21.11
CA ALA A 24 -1.98 -89.47 19.91
C ALA A 24 -0.92 -88.58 19.25
N VAL A 25 -0.13 -87.83 20.04
CA VAL A 25 0.99 -87.01 19.57
C VAL A 25 2.07 -87.87 18.91
N LYS A 26 2.45 -89.00 19.53
CA LYS A 26 3.42 -89.95 18.95
C LYS A 26 2.91 -90.56 17.66
N ALA A 27 1.62 -90.93 17.60
CA ALA A 27 1.01 -91.45 16.38
C ALA A 27 0.97 -90.39 15.26
N ALA A 28 0.65 -89.14 15.59
CA ALA A 28 0.64 -88.02 14.65
C ALA A 28 2.03 -87.72 14.10
N ASN A 29 3.04 -87.67 14.97
CA ASN A 29 4.42 -87.48 14.56
C ASN A 29 4.92 -88.64 13.68
N ALA A 30 4.62 -89.89 14.04
CA ALA A 30 5.01 -91.05 13.23
C ALA A 30 4.40 -91.00 11.82
N GLU A 31 3.18 -90.47 11.68
CA GLU A 31 2.56 -90.25 10.37
C GLU A 31 3.22 -89.10 9.61
N TYR A 32 3.49 -87.97 10.28
CA TYR A 32 4.22 -86.85 9.68
C TYR A 32 5.61 -87.27 9.19
N GLN A 33 6.36 -88.08 9.95
CA GLN A 33 7.69 -88.57 9.55
C GLN A 33 7.65 -89.48 8.30
N ARG A 34 6.50 -90.09 7.97
CA ARG A 34 6.34 -90.87 6.74
C ARG A 34 6.10 -90.00 5.52
N ASN A 35 5.48 -88.84 5.70
CA ASN A 35 5.16 -87.91 4.61
C ASN A 35 5.19 -86.44 5.09
N PRO A 36 6.38 -85.85 5.30
CA PRO A 36 6.51 -84.47 5.77
C PRO A 36 5.87 -83.45 4.81
N ASP A 37 5.89 -83.74 3.51
CA ASP A 37 5.27 -82.89 2.46
C ASP A 37 3.72 -82.90 2.51
N GLY A 38 3.12 -83.82 3.27
CA GLY A 38 1.68 -83.94 3.45
C GLY A 38 1.06 -82.90 4.39
N GLY A 39 1.88 -82.07 5.05
CA GLY A 39 1.46 -81.10 6.06
C GLY A 39 1.30 -81.71 7.45
N GLN A 40 0.84 -80.90 8.41
CA GLN A 40 0.70 -81.33 9.80
C GLN A 40 -0.40 -82.40 9.98
N VAL A 41 -0.23 -83.25 10.99
CA VAL A 41 -1.24 -84.24 11.42
C VAL A 41 -1.95 -83.71 12.66
N THR A 42 -3.28 -83.67 12.61
CA THR A 42 -4.11 -83.11 13.67
C THR A 42 -4.32 -84.09 14.80
N VAL A 43 -3.98 -83.69 16.03
CA VAL A 43 -4.40 -84.32 17.28
C VAL A 43 -5.58 -83.53 17.84
N LYS A 44 -6.77 -84.12 17.82
CA LYS A 44 -8.00 -83.44 18.21
C LYS A 44 -8.41 -83.81 19.64
N LEU A 45 -8.53 -82.80 20.51
CA LEU A 45 -9.12 -82.93 21.84
C LEU A 45 -10.59 -82.53 21.81
N ALA A 46 -11.43 -83.27 22.52
CA ALA A 46 -12.84 -82.92 22.70
C ALA A 46 -12.99 -81.76 23.71
N ALA A 47 -14.21 -81.25 23.86
CA ALA A 47 -14.53 -80.33 24.96
C ALA A 47 -14.44 -81.06 26.32
N GLY A 48 -13.95 -80.36 27.34
CA GLY A 48 -13.75 -80.87 28.70
C GLY A 48 -12.39 -80.49 29.29
N VAL A 49 -12.15 -80.93 30.53
CA VAL A 49 -10.93 -80.62 31.28
C VAL A 49 -10.01 -81.84 31.29
N TYR A 50 -8.96 -81.79 30.49
CA TYR A 50 -7.86 -82.73 30.50
C TYR A 50 -6.94 -82.38 31.66
N ALA A 51 -6.94 -83.21 32.69
CA ALA A 51 -6.02 -83.08 33.81
C ALA A 51 -4.60 -83.43 33.33
N VAL A 52 -3.58 -82.69 33.75
CA VAL A 52 -2.18 -83.02 33.46
C VAL A 52 -1.32 -82.80 34.70
N THR A 53 -0.26 -83.60 34.81
CA THR A 53 0.81 -83.43 35.81
C THR A 53 2.13 -83.30 35.06
N GLY A 54 3.13 -82.64 35.66
CA GLY A 54 4.51 -82.68 35.18
C GLY A 54 5.33 -83.76 35.88
N ASP A 55 6.61 -83.81 35.55
CA ASP A 55 7.61 -84.46 36.39
C ASP A 55 8.04 -83.51 37.51
N HIS A 56 7.90 -83.94 38.77
CA HIS A 56 8.25 -83.14 39.93
C HIS A 56 9.78 -82.98 40.12
N GLN A 57 10.59 -83.82 39.45
CA GLN A 57 12.05 -83.83 39.55
C GLN A 57 12.72 -83.26 38.31
N ASP A 58 12.07 -83.32 37.14
CA ASP A 58 12.56 -82.73 35.90
C ASP A 58 11.60 -81.64 35.37
N PRO A 59 11.88 -80.36 35.66
CA PRO A 59 11.11 -79.23 35.15
C PRO A 59 11.00 -79.14 33.63
N SER A 60 11.84 -79.89 32.91
CA SER A 60 11.84 -79.94 31.47
C SER A 60 10.79 -80.91 30.91
N LYS A 61 10.22 -81.78 31.73
CA LYS A 61 9.14 -82.69 31.33
C LYS A 61 7.78 -82.07 31.62
N GLY A 62 7.18 -81.51 30.56
CA GLY A 62 5.86 -80.90 30.60
C GLY A 62 4.73 -81.92 30.74
N GLY A 63 3.51 -81.44 30.92
CA GLY A 63 2.30 -82.28 30.94
C GLY A 63 1.93 -82.81 29.55
N VAL A 64 2.23 -82.03 28.50
CA VAL A 64 2.08 -82.41 27.09
C VAL A 64 3.35 -82.03 26.34
N GLU A 65 4.03 -82.99 25.72
CA GLU A 65 5.22 -82.77 24.88
C GLU A 65 4.89 -82.97 23.39
N LEU A 66 4.94 -81.91 22.59
CA LEU A 66 4.67 -81.90 21.15
C LEU A 66 5.92 -82.20 20.32
N LEU A 67 5.72 -82.91 19.23
CA LEU A 67 6.75 -83.34 18.28
C LEU A 67 6.52 -82.68 16.91
N SER A 68 7.51 -82.73 16.00
CA SER A 68 7.41 -82.09 14.68
C SER A 68 6.19 -82.54 13.89
N GLY A 69 5.55 -81.60 13.19
CA GLY A 69 4.41 -81.85 12.31
C GLY A 69 3.08 -82.11 13.02
N VAL A 70 2.99 -81.86 14.33
CA VAL A 70 1.77 -82.09 15.11
C VAL A 70 0.94 -80.82 15.24
N SER A 71 -0.35 -80.92 14.93
CA SER A 71 -1.35 -79.87 15.12
C SER A 71 -2.31 -80.24 16.26
N LEU A 72 -2.11 -79.71 17.47
CA LEU A 72 -2.96 -79.94 18.63
C LEU A 72 -4.15 -78.97 18.63
N ILE A 73 -5.37 -79.49 18.47
CA ILE A 73 -6.58 -78.66 18.29
C ILE A 73 -7.66 -79.04 19.31
N GLY A 74 -8.21 -78.04 20.00
CA GLY A 74 -9.42 -78.17 20.83
C GLY A 74 -10.69 -77.62 20.17
N GLU A 75 -11.78 -77.56 20.92
CA GLU A 75 -13.10 -77.08 20.45
C GLU A 75 -13.34 -75.57 20.72
N GLY A 76 -12.36 -74.88 21.33
CA GLY A 76 -12.35 -73.44 21.61
C GLY A 76 -11.78 -73.08 22.99
N MET A 77 -11.31 -71.83 23.14
CA MET A 77 -10.97 -71.24 24.44
C MET A 77 -12.15 -71.40 25.42
N GLY A 78 -11.85 -71.86 26.64
CA GLY A 78 -12.81 -72.16 27.70
C GLY A 78 -13.63 -73.44 27.50
N LYS A 79 -13.53 -74.12 26.36
CA LYS A 79 -14.25 -75.39 26.08
C LYS A 79 -13.35 -76.60 26.25
N THR A 80 -12.18 -76.59 25.63
CA THR A 80 -11.14 -77.61 25.80
C THR A 80 -10.08 -77.03 26.71
N ILE A 81 -9.87 -77.61 27.89
CA ILE A 81 -8.96 -77.08 28.91
C ILE A 81 -7.92 -78.15 29.25
N ILE A 82 -6.64 -77.80 29.13
CA ILE A 82 -5.53 -78.57 29.69
C ILE A 82 -5.18 -77.91 31.02
N LYS A 83 -5.45 -78.60 32.13
CA LYS A 83 -5.34 -78.03 33.49
C LYS A 83 -4.29 -78.78 34.31
N LEU A 84 -3.38 -78.03 34.92
CA LEU A 84 -2.40 -78.59 35.86
C LEU A 84 -3.09 -79.04 37.16
N ASP A 85 -2.82 -80.27 37.58
CA ASP A 85 -3.41 -80.89 38.78
C ASP A 85 -3.20 -80.05 40.05
N ASP A 86 -4.12 -80.19 41.00
CA ASP A 86 -4.03 -79.55 42.31
C ASP A 86 -2.81 -80.07 43.10
N GLY A 87 -2.12 -79.18 43.81
CA GLY A 87 -0.97 -79.52 44.65
C GLY A 87 0.33 -79.75 43.87
N PHE A 88 0.41 -79.34 42.60
CA PHE A 88 1.64 -79.33 41.83
C PHE A 88 2.58 -78.21 42.34
N ASN A 89 3.35 -78.52 43.38
CA ASN A 89 4.26 -77.61 44.07
C ASN A 89 5.71 -77.82 43.62
N ALA A 90 5.95 -77.78 42.31
CA ALA A 90 7.26 -77.93 41.69
C ALA A 90 7.37 -77.04 40.46
N ARG A 91 8.60 -76.78 40.01
CA ARG A 91 8.84 -76.05 38.76
C ARG A 91 8.43 -76.91 37.55
N ILE A 92 7.63 -76.33 36.65
CA ILE A 92 7.35 -76.85 35.31
C ILE A 92 7.59 -75.73 34.29
N ASN A 93 8.50 -75.95 33.35
CA ASN A 93 8.89 -74.93 32.38
C ASN A 93 7.89 -74.79 31.22
N GLY A 94 6.87 -75.64 31.15
CA GLY A 94 5.73 -75.54 30.22
C GLY A 94 4.75 -76.68 30.46
N ILE A 95 3.50 -76.35 30.83
CA ILE A 95 2.41 -77.32 30.97
C ILE A 95 2.18 -78.02 29.63
N VAL A 96 2.15 -77.23 28.55
CA VAL A 96 2.28 -77.71 27.18
C VAL A 96 3.63 -77.23 26.65
N ARG A 97 4.38 -78.10 26.01
CA ARG A 97 5.69 -77.74 25.47
C ARG A 97 6.02 -78.51 24.20
N THR A 98 6.97 -78.02 23.43
CA THR A 98 7.67 -78.86 22.43
C THR A 98 8.70 -79.76 23.12
N ALA A 99 8.98 -80.91 22.51
CA ALA A 99 10.05 -81.79 22.94
C ALA A 99 11.42 -81.10 22.85
N LEU A 100 12.36 -81.49 23.71
CA LEU A 100 13.73 -80.97 23.74
C LEU A 100 14.63 -81.56 22.63
N THR A 101 14.11 -81.60 21.42
CA THR A 101 14.79 -82.02 20.18
C THR A 101 14.63 -80.91 19.14
N ASP A 102 15.18 -81.14 17.94
CA ASP A 102 14.73 -80.37 16.78
C ASP A 102 13.22 -80.61 16.61
N VAL A 103 12.45 -79.54 16.62
CA VAL A 103 10.99 -79.56 16.49
C VAL A 103 10.59 -78.48 15.51
N SER A 104 9.87 -78.85 14.47
CA SER A 104 9.35 -77.89 13.49
C SER A 104 7.90 -78.16 13.11
N ASN A 105 7.22 -77.12 12.60
CA ASN A 105 5.88 -77.22 12.05
C ASN A 105 4.87 -77.76 13.08
N VAL A 106 4.74 -77.06 14.20
CA VAL A 106 3.81 -77.41 15.29
C VAL A 106 2.73 -76.34 15.40
N THR A 107 1.48 -76.76 15.55
CA THR A 107 0.37 -75.85 15.81
C THR A 107 -0.37 -76.23 17.08
N ILE A 108 -0.76 -75.25 17.88
CA ILE A 108 -1.71 -75.38 18.98
C ILE A 108 -2.86 -74.42 18.70
N SER A 109 -4.10 -74.89 18.72
CA SER A 109 -5.23 -73.99 18.51
C SER A 109 -6.49 -74.35 19.29
N ASN A 110 -7.31 -73.33 19.54
CA ASN A 110 -8.68 -73.45 20.05
C ASN A 110 -8.77 -74.20 21.40
N LEU A 111 -7.92 -73.86 22.38
CA LEU A 111 -7.96 -74.45 23.72
C LEU A 111 -7.48 -73.49 24.80
N THR A 112 -7.69 -73.85 26.06
CA THR A 112 -7.16 -73.14 27.24
C THR A 112 -6.11 -73.99 27.93
N ILE A 113 -5.01 -73.37 28.38
CA ILE A 113 -4.04 -73.94 29.32
C ILE A 113 -4.20 -73.22 30.66
N ASP A 114 -4.57 -73.97 31.70
CA ASP A 114 -4.80 -73.43 33.04
C ASP A 114 -3.72 -73.94 34.02
N GLY A 115 -2.90 -73.02 34.51
CA GLY A 115 -1.84 -73.32 35.50
C GLY A 115 -2.37 -73.56 36.91
N ASN A 116 -3.64 -73.26 37.18
CA ASN A 116 -4.29 -73.55 38.46
C ASN A 116 -3.54 -72.95 39.67
N ARG A 117 -2.99 -71.74 39.49
CA ARG A 117 -2.18 -70.99 40.48
C ARG A 117 -2.79 -70.88 41.87
N ALA A 118 -4.12 -70.92 42.01
CA ALA A 118 -4.77 -70.87 43.32
C ALA A 118 -4.44 -72.09 44.20
N ASN A 119 -4.13 -73.24 43.59
CA ASN A 119 -3.88 -74.51 44.26
C ASN A 119 -2.43 -74.99 44.15
N ASN A 120 -1.60 -74.28 43.39
CA ASN A 120 -0.25 -74.69 43.04
C ASN A 120 0.77 -73.60 43.39
N THR A 121 2.01 -74.00 43.70
CA THR A 121 3.12 -73.09 44.05
C THR A 121 4.37 -73.40 43.23
N ASP A 122 5.45 -72.62 43.41
CA ASP A 122 6.66 -72.64 42.56
C ASP A 122 6.41 -72.14 41.12
N HIS A 123 7.38 -72.23 40.22
CA HIS A 123 7.38 -71.66 38.87
C HIS A 123 6.67 -72.55 37.84
N GLN A 124 5.51 -72.12 37.35
CA GLN A 124 4.74 -72.80 36.30
C GLN A 124 4.56 -71.88 35.10
N ALA A 125 5.07 -72.30 33.95
CA ALA A 125 4.79 -71.64 32.68
C ALA A 125 3.72 -72.42 31.89
N GLY A 126 2.84 -71.72 31.18
CA GLY A 126 1.76 -72.36 30.41
C GLY A 126 2.28 -73.06 29.17
N PHE A 127 2.93 -72.30 28.28
CA PHE A 127 3.52 -72.82 27.06
C PHE A 127 5.02 -72.49 26.95
N ILE A 128 5.83 -73.44 26.50
CA ILE A 128 7.23 -73.20 26.11
C ILE A 128 7.59 -73.95 24.83
N CYS A 129 8.33 -73.27 23.96
CA CYS A 129 9.13 -73.89 22.91
C CYS A 129 10.57 -73.39 23.02
N GLY A 130 11.51 -74.06 22.38
CA GLY A 130 12.92 -73.75 22.46
C GLY A 130 13.75 -74.82 23.16
N VAL A 131 15.06 -74.75 22.93
CA VAL A 131 16.10 -75.67 23.37
C VAL A 131 17.35 -74.85 23.65
N LYS A 132 18.08 -75.18 24.72
CA LYS A 132 19.28 -74.42 25.09
C LYS A 132 20.23 -74.32 23.89
N ALA A 133 20.70 -73.12 23.56
CA ALA A 133 21.57 -72.88 22.41
C ALA A 133 22.84 -73.76 22.40
N ALA A 134 23.36 -74.11 23.58
CA ALA A 134 24.51 -75.02 23.74
C ALA A 134 24.27 -76.46 23.21
N GLU A 135 23.02 -76.84 22.95
CA GLU A 135 22.67 -78.17 22.43
C GLU A 135 22.71 -78.26 20.90
N ASN A 136 23.00 -77.16 20.18
CA ASN A 136 23.01 -77.08 18.70
C ASN A 136 21.70 -77.59 18.03
N LYS A 137 20.57 -77.48 18.73
CA LYS A 137 19.25 -77.82 18.23
C LYS A 137 18.48 -76.55 17.88
N ILE A 138 17.55 -76.65 16.94
CA ILE A 138 16.72 -75.52 16.48
C ILE A 138 15.25 -75.93 16.49
N GLN A 139 14.40 -75.01 16.91
CA GLN A 139 12.96 -75.13 16.71
C GLN A 139 12.46 -74.07 15.74
N SER A 140 11.49 -74.41 14.88
CA SER A 140 10.97 -73.49 13.88
C SER A 140 9.48 -73.68 13.60
N ASP A 141 8.83 -72.65 13.05
CA ASP A 141 7.47 -72.77 12.50
C ASP A 141 6.47 -73.26 13.56
N ILE A 142 6.45 -72.55 14.69
CA ILE A 142 5.59 -72.85 15.83
C ILE A 142 4.43 -71.86 15.82
N THR A 143 3.20 -72.35 15.73
CA THR A 143 1.99 -71.53 15.66
C THR A 143 1.08 -71.79 16.86
N LEU A 144 0.64 -70.72 17.54
CA LEU A 144 -0.45 -70.76 18.51
C LEU A 144 -1.56 -69.83 18.01
N SER A 145 -2.77 -70.36 17.82
CA SER A 145 -3.90 -69.59 17.27
C SER A 145 -5.18 -69.84 18.07
N GLY A 146 -5.77 -68.78 18.64
CA GLY A 146 -6.99 -68.93 19.45
C GLY A 146 -6.78 -69.72 20.74
N VAL A 147 -5.65 -69.49 21.43
CA VAL A 147 -5.28 -70.15 22.68
C VAL A 147 -5.42 -69.17 23.85
N GLU A 148 -5.99 -69.63 24.96
CA GLU A 148 -5.98 -68.90 26.24
C GLU A 148 -4.97 -69.54 27.19
N ILE A 149 -4.09 -68.76 27.82
CA ILE A 149 -3.24 -69.24 28.91
C ILE A 149 -3.52 -68.40 30.16
N MET A 150 -3.93 -69.08 31.22
CA MET A 150 -4.36 -68.41 32.45
C MET A 150 -3.88 -69.09 33.72
N ASN A 151 -3.84 -68.30 34.79
CA ASN A 151 -3.52 -68.73 36.15
C ASN A 151 -2.21 -69.53 36.25
N CYS A 152 -1.19 -69.21 35.46
CA CYS A 152 0.15 -69.72 35.69
C CYS A 152 0.80 -68.95 36.84
N THR A 153 1.56 -69.61 37.72
CA THR A 153 2.33 -68.90 38.77
C THR A 153 3.49 -68.09 38.19
N ALA A 154 3.97 -68.42 36.98
CA ALA A 154 4.99 -67.69 36.25
C ALA A 154 4.45 -67.14 34.92
N TYR A 155 4.93 -67.64 33.78
CA TYR A 155 4.66 -67.09 32.45
C TYR A 155 3.42 -67.71 31.78
N GLY A 156 2.72 -66.92 30.97
CA GLY A 156 1.70 -67.44 30.05
C GLY A 156 2.32 -68.16 28.85
N PHE A 157 2.46 -67.43 27.75
CA PHE A 157 3.16 -67.88 26.55
C PHE A 157 4.64 -67.56 26.70
N ASN A 158 5.50 -68.59 26.67
CA ASN A 158 6.94 -68.43 26.82
C ASN A 158 7.76 -69.12 25.71
N PRO A 159 7.58 -68.78 24.42
CA PRO A 159 8.56 -69.10 23.40
C PRO A 159 9.97 -68.67 23.80
N HIS A 160 10.92 -69.61 23.71
CA HIS A 160 12.24 -69.49 24.31
C HIS A 160 13.37 -69.82 23.33
N GLU A 161 14.59 -69.47 23.75
CA GLU A 161 15.84 -69.61 23.02
C GLU A 161 16.09 -71.04 22.51
N VAL A 162 16.56 -71.27 21.28
CA VAL A 162 16.37 -70.42 20.07
C VAL A 162 15.19 -70.99 19.28
N THR A 163 14.17 -70.17 19.02
CA THR A 163 13.05 -70.55 18.17
C THR A 163 12.91 -69.59 16.99
N ARG A 164 12.75 -70.12 15.78
CA ARG A 164 12.56 -69.34 14.55
C ARG A 164 11.12 -69.33 14.09
N ASN A 165 10.67 -68.23 13.50
CA ASN A 165 9.35 -68.13 12.87
C ASN A 165 8.20 -68.56 13.81
N VAL A 166 8.06 -67.88 14.94
CA VAL A 166 6.96 -68.13 15.90
C VAL A 166 5.77 -67.25 15.57
N THR A 167 4.60 -67.85 15.37
CA THR A 167 3.33 -67.14 15.19
C THR A 167 2.45 -67.33 16.41
N ILE A 168 2.05 -66.26 17.07
CA ILE A 168 1.03 -66.29 18.13
C ILE A 168 -0.07 -65.33 17.74
N GLU A 169 -1.27 -65.82 17.47
CA GLU A 169 -2.36 -64.99 16.99
C GLU A 169 -3.70 -65.25 17.66
N ASN A 170 -4.48 -64.18 17.84
CA ASN A 170 -5.81 -64.25 18.45
C ASN A 170 -5.83 -64.96 19.82
N CYS A 171 -4.71 -64.87 20.56
CA CYS A 171 -4.52 -65.55 21.84
C CYS A 171 -4.75 -64.60 23.03
N VAL A 172 -5.03 -65.18 24.20
CA VAL A 172 -5.27 -64.43 25.44
C VAL A 172 -4.34 -64.93 26.55
N ALA A 173 -3.63 -64.03 27.22
CA ALA A 173 -2.85 -64.34 28.41
C ALA A 173 -3.33 -63.52 29.62
N ARG A 174 -3.83 -64.17 30.67
CA ARG A 174 -4.37 -63.45 31.83
C ARG A 174 -4.17 -64.11 33.18
N GLY A 175 -4.07 -63.30 34.24
CA GLY A 175 -3.98 -63.79 35.61
C GLY A 175 -2.68 -64.54 35.94
N ASN A 176 -1.67 -64.44 35.08
CA ASN A 176 -0.39 -65.11 35.27
C ASN A 176 0.48 -64.35 36.28
N GLY A 177 1.38 -65.03 36.97
CA GLY A 177 2.19 -64.41 38.03
C GLY A 177 3.33 -63.52 37.54
N LEU A 178 3.81 -63.74 36.32
CA LEU A 178 4.83 -62.93 35.66
C LEU A 178 4.26 -62.31 34.37
N ASP A 179 4.84 -62.61 33.22
CA ASP A 179 4.47 -62.00 31.94
C ASP A 179 3.41 -62.82 31.21
N GLY A 180 2.50 -62.14 30.52
CA GLY A 180 1.49 -62.81 29.69
C GLY A 180 2.11 -63.48 28.46
N PHE A 181 2.87 -62.71 27.67
CA PHE A 181 3.60 -63.20 26.50
C PHE A 181 5.08 -62.85 26.60
N VAL A 182 5.92 -63.82 26.30
CA VAL A 182 7.38 -63.65 26.23
C VAL A 182 7.84 -63.99 24.81
N ALA A 183 8.85 -63.28 24.33
CA ALA A 183 9.67 -63.72 23.21
C ALA A 183 11.12 -63.70 23.70
N ASP A 184 11.66 -64.87 24.03
CA ASP A 184 13.02 -65.02 24.53
C ASP A 184 13.88 -65.66 23.44
N PHE A 185 14.74 -64.86 22.81
CA PHE A 185 15.57 -65.23 21.65
C PHE A 185 14.79 -65.89 20.51
N ILE A 186 13.75 -65.17 20.07
CA ILE A 186 12.96 -65.50 18.88
C ILE A 186 13.56 -64.81 17.66
N VAL A 187 13.70 -65.54 16.54
CA VAL A 187 14.19 -64.96 15.28
C VAL A 187 13.12 -65.11 14.21
N GLY A 188 12.50 -64.00 13.83
CA GLY A 188 11.38 -64.01 12.91
C GLY A 188 10.06 -64.46 13.56
N GLY A 189 8.96 -63.87 13.14
CA GLY A 189 7.63 -64.31 13.55
C GLY A 189 6.62 -63.18 13.63
N THR A 190 5.43 -63.49 14.14
CA THR A 190 4.36 -62.52 14.31
C THR A 190 3.51 -62.81 15.53
N TYR A 191 3.36 -61.82 16.40
CA TYR A 191 2.37 -61.80 17.47
C TYR A 191 1.23 -60.89 17.02
N LYS A 192 0.04 -61.44 16.73
CA LYS A 192 -1.06 -60.68 16.13
C LYS A 192 -2.38 -60.78 16.88
N ASN A 193 -3.09 -59.67 17.09
CA ASN A 193 -4.43 -59.65 17.70
C ASN A 193 -4.49 -60.35 19.08
N ASN A 194 -3.39 -60.35 19.84
CA ASN A 194 -3.36 -60.98 21.15
C ASN A 194 -3.78 -60.01 22.25
N VAL A 195 -4.32 -60.54 23.35
CA VAL A 195 -4.76 -59.75 24.51
C VAL A 195 -4.07 -60.23 25.78
N SER A 196 -3.41 -59.31 26.49
CA SER A 196 -2.65 -59.59 27.72
C SER A 196 -3.11 -58.71 28.87
N TYR A 197 -3.70 -59.28 29.92
CA TYR A 197 -4.21 -58.47 31.03
C TYR A 197 -4.18 -59.14 32.39
N ALA A 198 -4.15 -58.33 33.45
CA ALA A 198 -4.12 -58.78 34.84
C ALA A 198 -2.96 -59.76 35.14
N ASN A 199 -1.84 -59.64 34.42
CA ASN A 199 -0.63 -60.39 34.72
C ASN A 199 0.20 -59.66 35.78
N GLY A 200 0.91 -60.41 36.62
CA GLY A 200 1.65 -59.87 37.76
C GLY A 200 2.85 -58.99 37.37
N ARG A 201 3.34 -59.10 36.13
CA ARG A 201 4.43 -58.29 35.60
C ARG A 201 4.08 -57.65 34.26
N HIS A 202 4.68 -58.06 33.13
CA HIS A 202 4.46 -57.40 31.84
C HIS A 202 3.30 -58.01 31.08
N GLY A 203 2.65 -57.23 30.22
CA GLY A 203 1.74 -57.80 29.22
C GLY A 203 2.51 -58.63 28.19
N PHE A 204 3.49 -57.99 27.56
CA PHE A 204 4.43 -58.57 26.60
C PHE A 204 5.87 -58.25 27.00
N ASN A 205 6.77 -59.23 26.94
CA ASN A 205 8.19 -59.08 27.23
C ASN A 205 9.05 -59.69 26.12
N ILE A 206 9.55 -58.83 25.23
CA ILE A 206 10.42 -59.19 24.12
C ILE A 206 11.86 -59.01 24.59
N GLN A 207 12.60 -60.11 24.70
CA GLN A 207 13.89 -60.13 25.37
C GLN A 207 14.93 -61.05 24.71
N ASN A 208 16.16 -60.96 25.22
CA ASN A 208 17.30 -61.83 24.90
C ASN A 208 17.52 -62.03 23.40
N ALA A 209 18.19 -61.11 22.70
CA ALA A 209 18.57 -61.30 21.29
C ALA A 209 17.41 -61.61 20.31
N THR A 210 16.16 -61.37 20.71
CA THR A 210 15.02 -61.50 19.80
C THR A 210 15.18 -60.53 18.63
N SER A 211 14.95 -61.01 17.41
CA SER A 211 15.02 -60.20 16.20
C SER A 211 13.90 -60.48 15.21
N ASP A 212 13.61 -59.50 14.36
CA ASP A 212 12.71 -59.63 13.20
C ASP A 212 11.28 -60.04 13.58
N LEU A 213 10.77 -59.51 14.70
CA LEU A 213 9.46 -59.86 15.24
C LEU A 213 8.44 -58.74 15.03
N VAL A 214 7.29 -59.08 14.46
CA VAL A 214 6.16 -58.16 14.29
C VAL A 214 5.12 -58.38 15.38
N LEU A 215 4.80 -57.34 16.14
CA LEU A 215 3.68 -57.26 17.06
C LEU A 215 2.56 -56.43 16.42
N GLN A 216 1.56 -57.09 15.83
CA GLN A 216 0.45 -56.42 15.14
C GLN A 216 -0.84 -56.43 15.97
N ASP A 217 -1.46 -55.27 16.19
CA ASP A 217 -2.81 -55.14 16.76
C ASP A 217 -3.01 -55.83 18.13
N ASN A 218 -1.94 -55.91 18.93
CA ASN A 218 -1.99 -56.52 20.26
C ASN A 218 -2.52 -55.53 21.31
N LYS A 219 -3.13 -56.05 22.37
CA LYS A 219 -3.63 -55.26 23.50
C LYS A 219 -2.99 -55.68 24.82
N ALA A 220 -2.48 -54.74 25.59
CA ALA A 220 -1.97 -54.97 26.93
C ALA A 220 -2.49 -53.96 27.93
N TYR A 221 -3.22 -54.43 28.95
CA TYR A 221 -3.80 -53.54 29.96
C TYR A 221 -3.90 -54.15 31.35
N ASP A 222 -3.96 -53.30 32.37
CA ASP A 222 -4.07 -53.70 33.77
C ASP A 222 -2.99 -54.72 34.21
N ASN A 223 -1.78 -54.65 33.64
CA ASN A 223 -0.64 -55.48 34.03
C ASN A 223 0.19 -54.80 35.14
N GLY A 224 0.84 -55.60 36.00
CA GLY A 224 1.60 -55.12 37.17
C GLY A 224 2.91 -54.39 36.86
N SER A 225 3.28 -54.24 35.59
CA SER A 225 4.46 -53.56 35.09
C SER A 225 4.13 -52.92 33.73
N ALA A 226 5.08 -52.80 32.80
CA ALA A 226 4.81 -52.23 31.47
C ALA A 226 3.83 -53.08 30.64
N GLY A 227 3.04 -52.44 29.78
CA GLY A 227 2.16 -53.12 28.82
C GLY A 227 2.98 -53.97 27.83
N LEU A 228 3.98 -53.35 27.21
CA LEU A 228 4.99 -53.98 26.38
C LEU A 228 6.38 -53.54 26.83
N THR A 229 7.29 -54.48 27.01
CA THR A 229 8.71 -54.19 27.17
C THR A 229 9.52 -54.89 26.08
N ILE A 230 10.40 -54.14 25.44
CA ILE A 230 11.38 -54.59 24.45
C ILE A 230 12.73 -54.30 25.08
N GLN A 231 13.43 -55.35 25.51
CA GLN A 231 14.61 -55.18 26.33
C GLN A 231 15.68 -56.23 26.11
N ARG A 232 16.93 -55.80 26.09
CA ARG A 232 18.03 -56.74 26.35
C ARG A 232 17.85 -57.35 27.73
N GLY A 233 17.96 -58.68 27.84
CA GLY A 233 18.00 -59.33 29.14
C GLY A 233 19.35 -59.16 29.85
N ASN A 234 19.50 -59.86 30.97
CA ASN A 234 20.67 -59.74 31.86
C ASN A 234 21.55 -61.00 31.88
N ILE A 235 21.20 -62.03 31.12
CA ILE A 235 21.93 -63.30 31.07
C ILE A 235 22.62 -63.41 29.70
N ILE A 236 23.93 -63.68 29.72
CA ILE A 236 24.71 -63.96 28.50
C ILE A 236 24.25 -65.30 27.90
N PRO A 237 23.70 -65.30 26.67
CA PRO A 237 23.34 -66.54 26.01
C PRO A 237 24.56 -67.44 25.80
N ASN A 238 24.36 -68.76 25.80
CA ASN A 238 25.48 -69.69 25.66
C ASN A 238 26.14 -69.52 24.28
N GLY A 239 27.48 -69.35 24.26
CA GLY A 239 28.24 -69.14 23.04
C GLY A 239 28.47 -67.66 22.67
N TYR A 240 27.93 -66.72 23.44
CA TYR A 240 28.14 -65.29 23.26
C TYR A 240 29.10 -64.71 24.30
N THR A 241 29.82 -63.65 23.94
CA THR A 241 30.72 -62.90 24.85
C THR A 241 30.06 -61.65 25.44
N THR A 242 28.95 -61.21 24.84
CA THR A 242 28.08 -60.12 25.29
C THR A 242 26.63 -60.53 25.08
N ILE A 243 25.67 -59.88 25.73
CA ILE A 243 24.25 -60.12 25.43
C ILE A 243 23.90 -59.34 24.16
N PRO A 244 23.50 -60.01 23.06
CA PRO A 244 23.04 -59.31 21.87
C PRO A 244 21.80 -58.48 22.17
N TRP A 245 21.66 -57.38 21.46
CA TRP A 245 20.52 -56.48 21.57
C TRP A 245 19.28 -57.15 20.98
N VAL A 246 18.12 -56.74 21.48
CA VAL A 246 16.86 -57.00 20.78
C VAL A 246 16.80 -56.00 19.62
N THR A 247 16.56 -56.47 18.39
CA THR A 247 16.67 -55.63 17.18
C THR A 247 15.59 -55.90 16.15
N ASN A 248 15.26 -54.93 15.30
CA ASN A 248 14.23 -55.02 14.25
C ASN A 248 12.89 -55.54 14.80
N ILE A 249 12.33 -54.81 15.75
CA ILE A 249 11.02 -55.10 16.35
C ILE A 249 10.00 -54.10 15.86
N GLN A 250 8.91 -54.58 15.28
CA GLN A 250 7.86 -53.72 14.73
C GLN A 250 6.56 -53.88 15.51
N VAL A 251 6.15 -52.84 16.20
CA VAL A 251 4.85 -52.71 16.87
C VAL A 251 3.93 -51.92 15.97
N ILE A 252 2.90 -52.58 15.41
CA ILE A 252 1.99 -51.98 14.42
C ILE A 252 0.57 -52.02 14.99
N GLY A 253 -0.03 -50.84 15.22
CA GLY A 253 -1.34 -50.72 15.82
C GLY A 253 -1.38 -51.15 17.29
N GLY A 254 -2.56 -51.59 17.74
CA GLY A 254 -2.74 -52.10 19.10
C GLY A 254 -2.97 -51.05 20.18
N GLU A 255 -3.20 -51.53 21.41
CA GLU A 255 -3.54 -50.68 22.57
C GLU A 255 -2.75 -51.08 23.83
N TYR A 256 -2.04 -50.13 24.43
CA TYR A 256 -1.21 -50.35 25.62
C TYR A 256 -1.61 -49.35 26.72
N TYR A 257 -2.47 -49.75 27.65
CA TYR A 257 -3.15 -48.80 28.52
C TYR A 257 -3.40 -49.28 29.95
N ARG A 258 -3.52 -48.36 30.91
CA ARG A 258 -3.78 -48.65 32.35
C ARG A 258 -2.80 -49.67 32.96
N ASN A 259 -1.58 -49.73 32.46
CA ASN A 259 -0.54 -50.58 33.04
C ASN A 259 0.13 -49.85 34.22
N ALA A 260 0.63 -50.62 35.19
CA ALA A 260 1.18 -50.06 36.42
C ALA A 260 2.53 -49.33 36.23
N ARG A 261 3.13 -49.40 35.03
CA ARG A 261 4.32 -48.63 34.64
C ARG A 261 4.12 -47.98 33.28
N GLU A 262 5.04 -48.18 32.34
CA GLU A 262 4.99 -47.60 31.02
C GLU A 262 3.96 -48.32 30.13
N GLY A 263 3.42 -47.63 29.13
CA GLY A 263 2.69 -48.31 28.06
C GLY A 263 3.63 -49.21 27.26
N VAL A 264 4.69 -48.60 26.73
CA VAL A 264 5.78 -49.28 26.01
C VAL A 264 7.15 -48.86 26.55
N LEU A 265 7.98 -49.82 26.92
CA LEU A 265 9.37 -49.62 27.34
C LEU A 265 10.33 -50.22 26.30
N VAL A 266 11.16 -49.37 25.69
CA VAL A 266 12.26 -49.77 24.80
C VAL A 266 13.57 -49.54 25.53
N LYS A 267 14.32 -50.60 25.80
CA LYS A 267 15.49 -50.54 26.69
C LYS A 267 16.65 -51.38 26.17
N LEU A 268 17.81 -50.77 25.95
CA LEU A 268 18.99 -51.46 25.40
C LEU A 268 18.65 -52.27 24.14
N SER A 269 17.85 -51.69 23.26
CA SER A 269 17.35 -52.29 22.03
C SER A 269 17.65 -51.39 20.84
N ASP A 270 17.67 -51.97 19.66
CA ASP A 270 18.06 -51.31 18.41
C ASP A 270 16.94 -51.49 17.37
N ASP A 271 16.77 -50.56 16.43
CA ASP A 271 15.78 -50.67 15.33
C ASP A 271 14.38 -51.13 15.80
N VAL A 272 13.77 -50.30 16.65
CA VAL A 272 12.43 -50.57 17.19
C VAL A 272 11.45 -49.57 16.62
N SER A 273 10.43 -50.04 15.90
CA SER A 273 9.38 -49.21 15.33
C SER A 273 8.06 -49.38 16.08
N ILE A 274 7.43 -48.27 16.48
CA ILE A 274 6.10 -48.19 17.09
C ILE A 274 5.24 -47.31 16.18
N ILE A 275 4.30 -47.93 15.47
CA ILE A 275 3.56 -47.29 14.37
C ILE A 275 2.06 -47.46 14.60
N GLY A 276 1.32 -46.35 14.65
CA GLY A 276 -0.15 -46.39 14.74
C GLY A 276 -0.72 -46.92 16.07
N ALA A 277 0.08 -47.01 17.12
CA ALA A 277 -0.36 -47.56 18.41
C ALA A 277 -1.17 -46.53 19.22
N ARG A 278 -2.09 -47.02 20.07
CA ARG A 278 -2.80 -46.20 21.06
C ARG A 278 -2.27 -46.50 22.47
N ILE A 279 -1.69 -45.50 23.12
CA ILE A 279 -0.97 -45.68 24.39
C ILE A 279 -1.47 -44.63 25.38
N TYR A 280 -2.20 -45.05 26.41
CA TYR A 280 -2.92 -44.12 27.27
C TYR A 280 -3.13 -44.60 28.70
N GLU A 281 -3.34 -43.67 29.64
CA GLU A 281 -3.70 -43.94 31.04
C GLU A 281 -2.73 -44.86 31.79
N ASN A 282 -1.49 -45.01 31.32
CA ASN A 282 -0.48 -45.75 32.04
C ASN A 282 0.01 -44.91 33.24
N LEU A 283 0.38 -45.56 34.34
CA LEU A 283 0.82 -44.85 35.54
C LEU A 283 2.11 -44.05 35.31
N ARG A 284 2.98 -44.51 34.41
CA ARG A 284 4.19 -43.78 34.01
C ARG A 284 4.09 -43.33 32.56
N GLN A 285 5.23 -43.10 31.90
CA GLN A 285 5.26 -42.63 30.53
C GLN A 285 4.44 -43.50 29.59
N GLY A 286 3.87 -42.90 28.54
CA GLY A 286 3.32 -43.67 27.44
C GLY A 286 4.42 -44.52 26.80
N ILE A 287 5.49 -43.84 26.37
CA ILE A 287 6.68 -44.49 25.81
C ILE A 287 7.93 -44.05 26.56
N ARG A 288 8.80 -45.01 26.89
CA ARG A 288 10.14 -44.74 27.42
C ARG A 288 11.21 -45.42 26.57
N VAL A 289 12.14 -44.63 26.04
CA VAL A 289 13.31 -45.07 25.27
C VAL A 289 14.58 -44.86 26.10
N GLU A 290 15.21 -45.96 26.50
CA GLU A 290 16.30 -45.95 27.47
C GLU A 290 17.55 -46.70 26.96
N GLY A 291 18.60 -45.94 26.65
CA GLY A 291 19.86 -46.47 26.11
C GLY A 291 19.67 -47.31 24.84
N SER A 292 18.76 -46.89 23.96
CA SER A 292 18.33 -47.63 22.77
C SER A 292 18.60 -46.82 21.50
N THR A 293 18.90 -47.50 20.41
CA THR A 293 19.27 -46.88 19.14
C THR A 293 18.16 -47.07 18.11
N ASP A 294 18.05 -46.14 17.16
CA ASP A 294 17.20 -46.26 15.97
C ASP A 294 15.72 -46.57 16.31
N THR A 295 15.20 -45.96 17.37
CA THR A 295 13.80 -46.12 17.76
C THR A 295 12.91 -45.15 16.98
N LEU A 296 11.93 -45.66 16.25
CA LEU A 296 10.93 -44.90 15.51
C LEU A 296 9.57 -44.96 16.24
N VAL A 297 8.98 -43.81 16.52
CA VAL A 297 7.60 -43.66 17.00
C VAL A 297 6.85 -42.81 16.00
N ARG A 298 5.86 -43.38 15.32
CA ARG A 298 5.16 -42.70 14.24
C ARG A 298 3.65 -42.92 14.24
N GLU A 299 2.89 -41.90 13.81
CA GLU A 299 1.44 -41.96 13.58
C GLU A 299 0.63 -42.50 14.78
N SER A 300 1.19 -42.41 15.99
CA SER A 300 0.63 -43.01 17.19
C SER A 300 -0.18 -41.99 18.00
N PHE A 301 -1.11 -42.48 18.81
CA PHE A 301 -1.91 -41.69 19.74
C PHE A 301 -1.42 -41.95 21.16
N ILE A 302 -0.78 -40.96 21.77
CA ILE A 302 -0.09 -41.10 23.06
C ILE A 302 -0.64 -40.03 23.99
N TYR A 303 -1.47 -40.41 24.95
CA TYR A 303 -2.23 -39.42 25.70
C TYR A 303 -2.61 -39.83 27.11
N ASN A 304 -2.70 -38.85 28.00
CA ASN A 304 -3.11 -39.01 29.38
C ASN A 304 -2.37 -40.15 30.11
N ASN A 305 -1.08 -40.32 29.83
CA ASN A 305 -0.21 -41.18 30.61
C ASN A 305 0.32 -40.41 31.83
N SER A 306 1.34 -40.92 32.52
CA SER A 306 1.91 -40.25 33.71
C SER A 306 0.96 -40.18 34.91
N GLN A 307 0.03 -41.12 35.04
CA GLN A 307 -1.05 -41.08 36.03
C GLN A 307 -0.64 -41.41 37.48
N GLU A 308 0.64 -41.71 37.74
CA GLU A 308 1.19 -41.96 39.09
C GLU A 308 1.28 -40.67 39.91
N ALA A 309 1.74 -39.57 39.31
CA ALA A 309 1.91 -38.28 39.98
C ALA A 309 2.04 -37.11 38.98
N ASP A 310 1.44 -35.98 39.34
CA ASP A 310 1.49 -34.75 38.54
C ASP A 310 2.92 -34.21 38.36
N ARG A 311 3.19 -33.61 37.20
CA ARG A 311 4.50 -33.02 36.81
C ARG A 311 5.70 -33.96 36.93
N THR A 312 5.50 -35.27 37.07
CA THR A 312 6.59 -36.20 37.41
C THR A 312 7.17 -36.88 36.17
N TYR A 313 6.31 -37.25 35.22
CA TYR A 313 6.65 -38.03 34.04
C TYR A 313 6.24 -37.31 32.75
N ASP A 314 6.74 -37.80 31.62
CA ASP A 314 6.57 -37.25 30.27
C ASP A 314 5.68 -38.21 29.44
N GLU A 315 5.00 -37.75 28.39
CA GLU A 315 4.29 -38.68 27.49
C GLU A 315 5.29 -39.62 26.78
N ILE A 316 6.36 -39.04 26.23
CA ILE A 316 7.51 -39.75 25.67
C ILE A 316 8.79 -39.28 26.36
N GLN A 317 9.50 -40.22 26.99
CA GLN A 317 10.80 -39.96 27.63
C GLN A 317 11.93 -40.69 26.91
N ILE A 318 12.98 -39.93 26.57
CA ILE A 318 14.22 -40.41 25.95
C ILE A 318 15.37 -40.15 26.93
N ARG A 319 16.16 -41.17 27.24
CA ARG A 319 17.24 -41.07 28.24
C ARG A 319 18.36 -42.07 28.05
N LEU A 320 19.52 -41.79 28.62
CA LEU A 320 20.61 -42.76 28.74
C LEU A 320 20.26 -43.88 29.72
N ARG A 321 20.94 -45.01 29.57
CA ARG A 321 20.92 -46.15 30.49
C ARG A 321 22.33 -46.48 30.98
N TYR A 322 22.57 -46.38 32.28
CA TYR A 322 23.74 -47.03 32.88
C TYR A 322 23.47 -48.52 33.03
N ASP A 323 24.18 -49.39 32.31
CA ASP A 323 23.96 -50.84 32.36
C ASP A 323 24.65 -51.49 33.56
N ASP A 324 24.05 -51.31 34.72
CA ASP A 324 24.50 -51.89 35.99
C ASP A 324 24.42 -53.42 36.05
N ALA A 325 23.67 -54.08 35.17
CA ALA A 325 23.48 -55.53 35.25
C ALA A 325 24.60 -56.32 34.57
N VAL A 326 25.10 -55.84 33.43
CA VAL A 326 25.95 -56.65 32.54
C VAL A 326 27.27 -55.95 32.22
N THR A 327 27.24 -54.81 31.52
CA THR A 327 28.48 -54.20 30.97
C THR A 327 29.09 -53.10 31.84
N LYS A 328 28.34 -52.54 32.79
CA LYS A 328 28.76 -51.44 33.68
C LYS A 328 29.14 -50.14 32.95
N ILE A 329 28.61 -49.90 31.75
CA ILE A 329 28.82 -48.66 30.97
C ILE A 329 27.50 -47.91 30.69
N ASN A 330 27.61 -46.65 30.28
CA ASN A 330 26.48 -45.85 29.82
C ASN A 330 26.17 -46.15 28.35
N TYR A 331 24.91 -46.47 28.07
CA TYR A 331 24.35 -46.51 26.73
C TYR A 331 23.48 -45.29 26.51
N TYR A 332 23.72 -44.63 25.38
CA TYR A 332 23.01 -43.45 24.97
C TYR A 332 21.83 -43.85 24.09
N SER A 333 20.69 -43.20 24.27
CA SER A 333 19.66 -43.28 23.25
C SER A 333 20.08 -42.39 22.09
N THR A 334 20.13 -42.93 20.88
CA THR A 334 20.55 -42.17 19.68
C THR A 334 19.63 -42.44 18.51
N ASN A 335 19.50 -41.45 17.62
CA ASN A 335 18.65 -41.51 16.43
C ASN A 335 17.20 -41.93 16.75
N THR A 336 16.66 -41.42 17.86
CA THR A 336 15.23 -41.60 18.16
C THR A 336 14.41 -40.66 17.29
N GLN A 337 13.45 -41.19 16.54
CA GLN A 337 12.60 -40.45 15.63
C GLN A 337 11.17 -40.49 16.13
N VAL A 338 10.60 -39.34 16.46
CA VAL A 338 9.22 -39.18 16.92
C VAL A 338 8.48 -38.35 15.87
N LEU A 339 7.70 -38.99 15.00
CA LEU A 339 7.18 -38.38 13.78
C LEU A 339 5.66 -38.46 13.70
N ASP A 340 4.99 -37.35 13.36
CA ASP A 340 3.56 -37.35 12.98
C ASP A 340 2.60 -37.96 14.02
N ASN A 341 2.94 -37.88 15.31
CA ASN A 341 2.12 -38.43 16.39
C ASN A 341 1.08 -37.41 16.87
N THR A 342 0.00 -37.90 17.48
CA THR A 342 -0.93 -37.08 18.26
C THR A 342 -0.66 -37.31 19.74
N ILE A 343 -0.12 -36.30 20.41
CA ILE A 343 0.32 -36.35 21.81
C ILE A 343 -0.46 -35.31 22.61
N TYR A 344 -1.19 -35.71 23.65
CA TYR A 344 -1.91 -34.72 24.45
C TYR A 344 -2.13 -35.15 25.89
N SER A 345 -2.26 -34.16 26.75
CA SER A 345 -2.59 -34.36 28.16
C SER A 345 -3.73 -33.42 28.56
N ASP A 346 -4.94 -33.94 28.63
CA ASP A 346 -6.16 -33.19 28.95
C ASP A 346 -6.94 -33.76 30.15
N GLY A 347 -6.30 -34.71 30.87
CA GLY A 347 -6.83 -35.35 32.06
C GLY A 347 -6.67 -34.54 33.36
N SER A 348 -6.93 -35.19 34.49
CA SER A 348 -6.80 -34.58 35.83
C SER A 348 -5.35 -34.52 36.35
N ILE A 349 -4.46 -35.31 35.75
CA ILE A 349 -3.02 -35.36 36.04
C ILE A 349 -2.33 -35.23 34.69
N ASN A 350 -1.47 -34.24 34.54
CA ASN A 350 -0.84 -33.94 33.26
C ASN A 350 0.63 -34.36 33.19
N ALA A 351 1.03 -34.76 31.99
CA ALA A 351 2.43 -35.00 31.70
C ALA A 351 3.24 -33.68 31.71
N ARG A 352 4.50 -33.78 32.14
CA ARG A 352 5.42 -32.64 32.21
C ARG A 352 5.73 -32.09 30.81
N TYR A 353 6.11 -32.99 29.90
CA TYR A 353 6.38 -32.68 28.49
C TYR A 353 5.72 -33.71 27.59
N GLY A 354 5.42 -33.32 26.36
CA GLY A 354 4.98 -34.25 25.32
C GLY A 354 6.14 -35.15 24.88
N ILE A 355 7.26 -34.53 24.53
CA ILE A 355 8.51 -35.23 24.20
C ILE A 355 9.64 -34.63 25.02
N ARG A 356 10.33 -35.46 25.79
CA ARG A 356 11.51 -35.02 26.53
C ARG A 356 12.68 -35.95 26.36
N GLU A 357 13.80 -35.34 26.00
CA GLU A 357 15.10 -35.95 26.11
C GLU A 357 15.83 -35.43 27.36
N GLU A 358 16.16 -36.33 28.30
CA GLU A 358 17.07 -36.00 29.40
C GLU A 358 18.47 -35.72 28.85
N ALA A 359 19.31 -34.93 29.55
CA ALA A 359 20.69 -34.70 29.12
C ALA A 359 21.44 -36.02 28.96
N THR A 360 21.55 -36.47 27.71
CA THR A 360 21.82 -37.85 27.37
C THR A 360 23.31 -38.13 27.25
N ASN A 361 24.22 -37.15 27.05
CA ASN A 361 25.66 -37.40 27.08
C ASN A 361 26.43 -36.45 28.03
N LEU A 362 27.67 -36.83 28.39
CA LEU A 362 28.52 -36.11 29.35
C LEU A 362 28.89 -34.68 28.92
N ASN A 363 28.70 -34.33 27.65
CA ASN A 363 29.09 -33.03 27.07
C ASN A 363 27.88 -32.16 26.67
N GLY A 364 26.65 -32.62 26.88
CA GLY A 364 25.42 -31.94 26.41
C GLY A 364 25.25 -31.90 24.88
N GLY A 365 25.97 -32.72 24.11
CA GLY A 365 25.87 -32.77 22.65
C GLY A 365 24.60 -33.50 22.16
N PRO A 366 24.18 -33.29 20.89
CA PRO A 366 22.96 -33.89 20.35
C PRO A 366 23.10 -35.40 20.20
N THR A 367 22.03 -36.13 20.52
CA THR A 367 21.86 -37.58 20.27
C THR A 367 21.21 -37.89 18.93
N THR A 368 20.98 -36.85 18.11
CA THR A 368 20.25 -36.90 16.84
C THR A 368 18.77 -37.28 16.98
N THR A 369 18.16 -37.03 18.16
CA THR A 369 16.71 -37.13 18.31
C THR A 369 15.98 -36.15 17.38
N ARG A 370 14.98 -36.63 16.66
CA ARG A 370 14.13 -35.82 15.77
C ARG A 370 12.68 -35.89 16.24
N ALA A 371 12.04 -34.74 16.39
CA ALA A 371 10.63 -34.64 16.77
C ALA A 371 9.90 -33.73 15.76
N ILE A 372 9.34 -34.32 14.71
CA ILE A 372 8.81 -33.60 13.53
C ILE A 372 7.34 -33.96 13.32
N GLY A 373 6.50 -32.99 12.94
CA GLY A 373 5.10 -33.22 12.57
C GLY A 373 4.16 -33.64 13.71
N ASN A 374 4.63 -33.67 14.97
CA ASN A 374 3.82 -34.08 16.10
C ASN A 374 2.83 -32.99 16.52
N LYS A 375 1.57 -33.37 16.73
CA LYS A 375 0.54 -32.51 17.32
C LYS A 375 0.57 -32.68 18.83
N ILE A 376 1.12 -31.69 19.55
CA ILE A 376 1.32 -31.74 21.01
C ILE A 376 0.46 -30.68 21.70
N SER A 377 -0.21 -31.02 22.80
CA SER A 377 -0.96 -30.04 23.59
C SER A 377 -1.21 -30.48 25.04
N GLY A 378 -1.44 -29.52 25.93
CA GLY A 378 -1.90 -29.78 27.30
C GLY A 378 -0.83 -30.17 28.32
N MET A 379 0.45 -30.01 27.97
CA MET A 379 1.59 -30.35 28.83
C MET A 379 1.87 -29.27 29.88
N ASP A 380 2.35 -29.69 31.04
CA ASP A 380 2.53 -28.81 32.20
C ASP A 380 3.77 -27.89 32.12
N ALA A 381 4.81 -28.30 31.41
CA ALA A 381 6.09 -27.58 31.31
C ALA A 381 6.53 -27.27 29.86
N GLY A 382 5.78 -27.70 28.86
CA GLY A 382 6.02 -27.41 27.44
C GLY A 382 5.87 -28.64 26.55
N ASP A 383 5.85 -28.44 25.23
CA ASP A 383 5.61 -29.52 24.28
C ASP A 383 6.83 -30.42 24.06
N ILE A 384 7.99 -29.81 23.78
CA ILE A 384 9.23 -30.50 23.44
C ILE A 384 10.39 -29.94 24.29
N SER A 385 11.16 -30.83 24.90
CA SER A 385 12.42 -30.51 25.57
C SER A 385 13.51 -31.44 25.06
N ILE A 386 14.18 -31.03 23.98
CA ILE A 386 15.29 -31.76 23.35
C ILE A 386 16.50 -30.82 23.26
N PRO A 387 17.68 -31.18 23.78
CA PRO A 387 18.88 -30.35 23.65
C PRO A 387 19.27 -30.11 22.18
N GLY A 388 19.38 -28.83 21.77
CA GLY A 388 19.75 -28.46 20.40
C GLY A 388 18.62 -28.64 19.38
N PHE A 389 17.36 -28.59 19.83
CA PHE A 389 16.19 -28.73 18.96
C PHE A 389 16.07 -27.56 17.97
N VAL A 390 16.05 -27.90 16.68
CA VAL A 390 15.69 -26.99 15.59
C VAL A 390 14.19 -27.14 15.38
N ARG A 391 13.45 -26.03 15.38
CA ARG A 391 12.06 -26.02 14.93
C ARG A 391 12.07 -25.99 13.40
N GLU A 392 11.80 -27.15 12.80
CA GLU A 392 11.64 -27.30 11.36
C GLU A 392 10.16 -27.09 10.99
N GLY A 393 9.92 -26.24 10.00
CA GLY A 393 8.66 -26.09 9.30
C GLY A 393 8.38 -27.25 8.34
N THR A 394 7.50 -27.01 7.38
CA THR A 394 7.02 -27.95 6.38
C THR A 394 7.52 -27.56 5.00
N SER A 395 6.73 -27.68 3.93
CA SER A 395 7.14 -27.19 2.59
C SER A 395 6.12 -26.20 2.04
N GLY A 396 5.24 -25.70 2.91
CA GLY A 396 4.31 -24.61 2.62
C GLY A 396 4.29 -23.66 3.81
N ASP A 397 3.56 -22.57 3.65
CA ASP A 397 3.58 -21.42 4.56
C ASP A 397 3.34 -21.79 6.04
N ASP A 398 4.36 -21.57 6.86
CA ASP A 398 4.41 -21.86 8.28
C ASP A 398 4.50 -20.58 9.13
N VAL A 399 3.97 -20.66 10.36
CA VAL A 399 4.11 -19.61 11.37
C VAL A 399 4.90 -20.17 12.53
N MET A 400 6.12 -19.66 12.71
CA MET A 400 7.05 -20.08 13.73
C MET A 400 7.19 -19.02 14.82
N GLU A 401 6.63 -19.34 15.99
CA GLU A 401 6.73 -18.48 17.16
C GLU A 401 8.02 -18.77 17.95
N GLY A 402 8.88 -17.75 18.10
CA GLY A 402 9.99 -17.75 19.04
C GLY A 402 9.51 -17.80 20.49
N THR A 403 10.16 -18.64 21.30
CA THR A 403 9.97 -18.72 22.75
C THR A 403 10.83 -17.68 23.46
N ALA A 404 10.74 -17.59 24.78
CA ALA A 404 11.60 -16.68 25.54
C ALA A 404 13.09 -17.10 25.58
N ASP A 405 13.41 -18.32 25.14
CA ASP A 405 14.75 -18.87 25.06
C ASP A 405 15.30 -18.77 23.63
N ALA A 406 16.59 -19.07 23.44
CA ALA A 406 17.21 -19.05 22.12
C ALA A 406 16.65 -20.15 21.21
N ASP A 407 16.10 -19.76 20.08
CA ASP A 407 15.52 -20.69 19.10
C ASP A 407 16.29 -20.73 17.78
N THR A 408 16.19 -21.85 17.07
CA THR A 408 16.55 -21.94 15.65
C THR A 408 15.29 -22.38 14.91
N MET A 409 14.79 -21.50 14.05
CA MET A 409 13.56 -21.65 13.28
C MET A 409 13.94 -21.79 11.81
N HIS A 410 13.62 -22.93 11.19
CA HIS A 410 13.95 -23.25 9.81
C HIS A 410 12.67 -23.55 9.05
N GLY A 411 12.30 -22.69 8.11
CA GLY A 411 11.06 -22.75 7.35
C GLY A 411 10.99 -23.91 6.39
N LEU A 412 12.10 -24.13 5.69
CA LEU A 412 12.14 -24.94 4.47
C LEU A 412 11.21 -24.28 3.44
N GLY A 413 10.58 -25.04 2.53
CA GLY A 413 9.76 -24.42 1.49
C GLY A 413 8.50 -23.70 2.04
N GLY A 414 8.04 -22.66 1.37
CA GLY A 414 6.86 -21.88 1.78
C GLY A 414 7.15 -20.38 1.82
N ASN A 415 6.16 -19.54 2.11
CA ASN A 415 6.43 -18.19 2.59
C ASN A 415 6.10 -18.15 4.09
N ASP A 416 7.14 -18.12 4.90
CA ASP A 416 7.06 -18.38 6.33
C ASP A 416 7.09 -17.10 7.15
N THR A 417 6.46 -17.15 8.32
CA THR A 417 6.44 -16.03 9.27
C THR A 417 7.14 -16.40 10.57
N TYR A 418 8.16 -15.63 10.93
CA TYR A 418 9.01 -15.83 12.10
C TYR A 418 8.78 -14.76 13.14
N THR A 419 8.50 -15.16 14.39
CA THR A 419 8.51 -14.21 15.51
C THR A 419 9.86 -14.26 16.22
N VAL A 420 10.63 -13.18 16.15
CA VAL A 420 11.93 -13.03 16.82
C VAL A 420 11.81 -12.14 18.05
N ASN A 421 12.10 -12.68 19.22
CA ASN A 421 11.92 -11.99 20.51
C ASN A 421 13.09 -12.19 21.48
N HIS A 422 14.09 -12.98 21.12
CA HIS A 422 15.29 -13.20 21.91
C HIS A 422 16.56 -13.04 21.04
N SER A 423 17.62 -12.45 21.62
CA SER A 423 18.80 -11.99 20.84
C SER A 423 19.70 -13.11 20.30
N ARG A 424 19.37 -14.37 20.56
CA ARG A 424 20.05 -15.54 20.02
C ARG A 424 19.13 -16.40 19.13
N ASP A 425 17.97 -15.87 18.77
CA ASP A 425 17.10 -16.53 17.81
C ASP A 425 17.76 -16.49 16.43
N VAL A 426 17.66 -17.60 15.71
CA VAL A 426 18.21 -17.77 14.37
C VAL A 426 17.07 -18.17 13.44
N VAL A 427 16.85 -17.38 12.41
CA VAL A 427 16.00 -17.73 11.26
C VAL A 427 16.88 -18.38 10.21
N VAL A 428 16.44 -19.48 9.63
CA VAL A 428 17.17 -20.22 8.60
C VAL A 428 16.25 -20.37 7.40
N GLU A 429 16.69 -19.82 6.27
CA GLU A 429 16.06 -19.96 4.97
C GLU A 429 17.11 -20.30 3.91
N SER A 430 16.78 -21.19 2.97
CA SER A 430 17.65 -21.48 1.82
C SER A 430 17.13 -20.81 0.55
N ALA A 431 18.03 -20.62 -0.41
CA ALA A 431 17.67 -20.00 -1.68
C ALA A 431 16.57 -20.82 -2.41
N GLY A 432 15.44 -20.16 -2.70
CA GLY A 432 14.31 -20.75 -3.41
C GLY A 432 13.33 -21.56 -2.54
N GLU A 433 13.48 -21.46 -1.23
CA GLU A 433 12.54 -22.05 -0.26
C GLU A 433 11.30 -21.16 -0.05
N GLY A 434 11.45 -19.84 -0.09
CA GLY A 434 10.35 -18.89 -0.19
C GLY A 434 10.66 -17.72 -1.11
N THR A 435 9.69 -16.81 -1.25
CA THR A 435 9.88 -15.53 -1.98
C THR A 435 9.35 -14.34 -1.19
N ASN A 436 8.81 -14.57 0.01
CA ASN A 436 8.08 -13.59 0.80
C ASN A 436 8.11 -13.97 2.29
N ASP A 437 9.29 -14.37 2.78
CA ASP A 437 9.49 -14.76 4.17
C ASP A 437 9.55 -13.53 5.08
N HIS A 438 8.88 -13.61 6.23
CA HIS A 438 8.58 -12.44 7.06
C HIS A 438 9.02 -12.60 8.51
N VAL A 439 9.89 -11.71 8.96
CA VAL A 439 10.28 -11.60 10.38
C VAL A 439 9.48 -10.51 11.08
N LEU A 440 8.78 -10.89 12.15
CA LEU A 440 8.20 -10.01 13.15
C LEU A 440 9.18 -9.92 14.34
N SER A 441 9.87 -8.80 14.49
CA SER A 441 10.88 -8.64 15.55
C SER A 441 10.42 -7.69 16.65
N SER A 442 10.57 -8.09 17.91
CA SER A 442 10.39 -7.19 19.08
C SER A 442 11.70 -6.66 19.65
N ILE A 443 12.81 -6.94 18.96
CA ILE A 443 14.18 -6.52 19.29
C ILE A 443 14.85 -5.89 18.05
N THR A 444 16.02 -5.28 18.23
CA THR A 444 16.88 -4.92 17.09
C THR A 444 17.28 -6.19 16.33
N TYR A 445 17.08 -6.21 15.01
CA TYR A 445 17.27 -7.42 14.22
C TYR A 445 17.86 -7.13 12.83
N THR A 446 18.67 -8.08 12.36
CA THR A 446 19.22 -8.12 11.01
C THR A 446 18.64 -9.34 10.32
N LEU A 447 17.99 -9.15 9.17
CA LEU A 447 17.49 -10.26 8.37
C LEU A 447 18.64 -11.21 8.01
N THR A 448 18.38 -12.50 8.15
CA THR A 448 19.27 -13.55 7.63
C THR A 448 19.15 -13.63 6.11
N ASP A 449 20.10 -14.30 5.46
CA ASP A 449 20.03 -14.54 4.01
C ASP A 449 18.71 -15.22 3.62
N ASN A 450 18.20 -14.92 2.42
CA ASN A 450 16.97 -15.50 1.85
C ASN A 450 15.67 -15.12 2.60
N VAL A 451 15.66 -14.04 3.38
CA VAL A 451 14.44 -13.51 4.00
C VAL A 451 14.16 -12.12 3.46
N GLU A 452 12.95 -11.86 2.98
CA GLU A 452 12.63 -10.61 2.30
C GLU A 452 12.08 -9.53 3.24
N HIS A 453 11.26 -9.88 4.23
CA HIS A 453 10.45 -8.90 4.95
C HIS A 453 10.81 -8.79 6.44
N LEU A 454 10.89 -7.57 6.96
CA LEU A 454 11.06 -7.28 8.39
C LEU A 454 10.00 -6.30 8.88
N THR A 455 9.33 -6.61 9.99
CA THR A 455 8.49 -5.67 10.72
C THR A 455 8.94 -5.57 12.17
N LEU A 456 9.30 -4.36 12.59
CA LEU A 456 9.61 -4.04 13.97
C LEU A 456 8.30 -3.86 14.75
N THR A 457 8.21 -4.51 15.91
CA THR A 457 7.02 -4.51 16.76
C THR A 457 7.32 -3.88 18.13
N GLY A 458 6.27 -3.71 18.94
CA GLY A 458 6.39 -3.11 20.27
C GLY A 458 6.60 -1.59 20.26
N LEU A 459 6.92 -1.04 21.43
CA LEU A 459 6.99 0.41 21.68
C LEU A 459 8.41 0.92 21.97
N ARG A 460 9.41 0.04 21.93
CA ARG A 460 10.79 0.39 22.24
C ARG A 460 11.49 0.89 20.98
N THR A 461 12.43 1.81 21.14
CA THR A 461 13.42 2.12 20.10
C THR A 461 14.27 0.88 19.83
N ILE A 462 14.04 0.27 18.67
CA ILE A 462 14.78 -0.85 18.10
C ILE A 462 15.10 -0.52 16.63
N ASN A 463 16.02 -1.26 16.02
CA ASN A 463 16.48 -0.98 14.66
C ASN A 463 16.30 -2.21 13.76
N GLY A 464 16.13 -1.97 12.47
CA GLY A 464 15.98 -3.01 11.45
C GLY A 464 17.12 -2.96 10.47
N TYR A 465 17.69 -4.11 10.14
CA TYR A 465 18.72 -4.23 9.12
C TYR A 465 18.30 -5.30 8.11
N GLY A 466 18.37 -5.00 6.83
CA GLY A 466 18.11 -5.95 5.76
C GLY A 466 19.34 -6.80 5.42
N ASN A 467 19.32 -7.41 4.23
CA ASN A 467 20.34 -8.27 3.66
C ASN A 467 20.67 -7.82 2.21
N ALA A 468 21.00 -8.74 1.31
CA ALA A 468 21.39 -8.43 -0.08
C ALA A 468 20.24 -8.59 -1.10
N LEU A 469 19.02 -8.83 -0.62
CA LEU A 469 17.80 -8.94 -1.42
C LEU A 469 17.04 -7.62 -1.42
N SER A 470 16.10 -7.48 -2.35
CA SER A 470 15.03 -6.48 -2.25
C SER A 470 14.17 -6.72 -1.01
N ASN A 471 14.44 -5.99 0.07
CA ASN A 471 13.76 -6.14 1.34
C ASN A 471 12.60 -5.17 1.52
N GLN A 472 11.55 -5.62 2.23
CA GLN A 472 10.51 -4.74 2.75
C GLN A 472 10.67 -4.58 4.26
N ILE A 473 11.02 -3.37 4.72
CA ILE A 473 11.27 -3.10 6.14
C ILE A 473 10.31 -2.05 6.67
N VAL A 474 9.54 -2.42 7.69
CA VAL A 474 8.58 -1.55 8.39
C VAL A 474 9.00 -1.37 9.84
N GLY A 475 9.25 -0.12 10.24
CA GLY A 475 9.54 0.28 11.61
C GLY A 475 8.30 0.29 12.52
N ASN A 476 8.53 0.55 13.80
CA ASN A 476 7.47 0.68 14.80
C ASN A 476 7.11 2.16 15.02
N ALA A 477 6.48 2.50 16.15
CA ALA A 477 6.06 3.88 16.43
C ALA A 477 7.14 4.72 17.16
N ALA A 478 8.34 4.18 17.33
CA ALA A 478 9.46 4.87 17.96
C ALA A 478 10.53 5.19 16.90
N ASN A 479 11.38 6.18 17.17
CA ASN A 479 12.48 6.54 16.28
C ASN A 479 13.39 5.34 15.99
N ASN A 480 13.34 4.80 14.77
CA ASN A 480 14.10 3.65 14.30
C ASN A 480 15.27 4.10 13.40
N VAL A 481 16.33 3.29 13.39
CA VAL A 481 17.33 3.30 12.31
C VAL A 481 17.09 2.05 11.47
N ILE A 482 16.77 2.24 10.20
CA ILE A 482 16.55 1.18 9.22
C ILE A 482 17.65 1.25 8.17
N LYS A 483 18.38 0.15 7.95
CA LYS A 483 19.36 0.03 6.86
C LYS A 483 19.08 -1.23 6.05
N ALA A 484 18.69 -1.11 4.79
CA ALA A 484 18.23 -2.26 4.01
C ALA A 484 19.38 -3.05 3.38
N GLY A 485 20.32 -2.38 2.70
CA GLY A 485 21.56 -3.01 2.25
C GLY A 485 21.74 -2.91 0.74
N ALA A 486 21.56 -4.02 0.04
CA ALA A 486 21.62 -4.05 -1.42
C ALA A 486 20.34 -4.71 -1.94
N GLY A 487 19.94 -4.39 -3.17
CA GLY A 487 18.64 -4.76 -3.71
C GLY A 487 17.73 -3.54 -3.81
N ASP A 488 16.63 -3.67 -4.55
CA ASP A 488 15.62 -2.61 -4.65
C ASP A 488 14.71 -2.68 -3.40
N ASP A 489 14.99 -1.88 -2.39
CA ASP A 489 14.39 -1.99 -1.05
C ASP A 489 13.16 -1.07 -0.85
N SER A 490 12.26 -1.45 0.06
CA SER A 490 11.10 -0.63 0.47
C SER A 490 11.12 -0.36 1.97
N LEU A 491 11.40 0.88 2.37
CA LEU A 491 11.60 1.29 3.75
C LEU A 491 10.47 2.21 4.23
N ASN A 492 9.80 1.82 5.31
CA ASN A 492 8.82 2.65 6.00
C ASN A 492 9.18 2.72 7.49
N GLY A 493 9.59 3.90 7.97
CA GLY A 493 9.97 4.10 9.38
C GLY A 493 8.83 3.87 10.37
N GLY A 494 7.58 3.96 9.93
CA GLY A 494 6.43 3.91 10.81
C GLY A 494 6.13 5.30 11.34
N ALA A 495 6.09 5.48 12.66
CA ALA A 495 5.93 6.80 13.28
C ALA A 495 7.15 7.10 14.16
N GLY A 496 7.39 8.37 14.44
CA GLY A 496 8.62 8.80 15.11
C GLY A 496 9.57 9.43 14.10
N SER A 497 10.68 10.00 14.57
CA SER A 497 11.69 10.57 13.69
C SER A 497 12.69 9.50 13.30
N ASP A 498 12.55 8.97 12.09
CA ASP A 498 13.29 7.78 11.65
C ASP A 498 14.51 8.13 10.78
N THR A 499 15.48 7.21 10.72
CA THR A 499 16.59 7.27 9.76
C THR A 499 16.51 6.07 8.83
N LEU A 500 16.34 6.32 7.54
CA LEU A 500 16.15 5.29 6.50
C LEU A 500 17.35 5.32 5.54
N GLU A 501 18.03 4.19 5.38
CA GLU A 501 19.17 4.00 4.48
C GLU A 501 18.92 2.76 3.61
N GLY A 502 18.61 2.97 2.33
CA GLY A 502 18.29 1.91 1.35
C GLY A 502 19.56 1.18 0.94
N GLY A 503 20.46 1.87 0.24
CA GLY A 503 21.83 1.41 -0.02
C GLY A 503 22.14 1.26 -1.50
N ASP A 504 22.39 0.04 -1.98
CA ASP A 504 22.66 -0.23 -3.40
C ASP A 504 21.40 -0.80 -4.08
N GLY A 505 20.67 -0.04 -4.88
CA GLY A 505 19.48 -0.52 -5.61
C GLY A 505 18.54 0.64 -5.94
N ASN A 506 17.39 0.37 -6.55
CA ASN A 506 16.33 1.38 -6.67
C ASN A 506 15.43 1.32 -5.43
N ASP A 507 15.67 2.21 -4.49
CA ASP A 507 15.03 2.16 -3.18
C ASP A 507 13.78 3.03 -3.10
N THR A 508 12.82 2.59 -2.30
CA THR A 508 11.55 3.29 -2.05
C THR A 508 11.40 3.62 -0.57
N TYR A 509 11.22 4.90 -0.28
CA TYR A 509 11.06 5.44 1.05
C TYR A 509 9.65 5.95 1.30
N TYR A 510 9.09 5.64 2.46
CA TYR A 510 7.83 6.21 2.93
C TYR A 510 8.12 7.16 4.09
N VAL A 511 7.88 8.45 3.87
CA VAL A 511 8.11 9.53 4.83
C VAL A 511 6.77 10.08 5.29
N ASN A 512 6.55 10.15 6.59
CA ASN A 512 5.33 10.74 7.15
C ASN A 512 5.61 11.96 8.04
N LEU A 513 6.86 12.20 8.43
CA LEU A 513 7.27 13.36 9.20
C LEU A 513 8.44 14.07 8.52
N VAL A 514 8.44 15.41 8.61
CA VAL A 514 9.55 16.25 8.11
C VAL A 514 10.88 16.00 8.84
N THR A 515 10.83 15.29 9.96
CA THR A 515 11.99 14.90 10.76
C THR A 515 12.61 13.57 10.34
N ASP A 516 11.99 12.85 9.41
CA ASP A 516 12.55 11.60 8.89
C ASP A 516 13.71 11.93 7.97
N VAL A 517 14.81 11.21 8.17
CA VAL A 517 16.07 11.41 7.45
C VAL A 517 16.29 10.24 6.53
N ILE A 518 16.35 10.51 5.23
CA ILE A 518 16.83 9.55 4.24
C ILE A 518 18.33 9.76 4.07
N VAL A 519 19.09 8.67 4.12
CA VAL A 519 20.53 8.64 3.90
C VAL A 519 20.80 7.76 2.69
N GLU A 520 21.21 8.40 1.60
CA GLU A 520 21.55 7.70 0.37
C GLU A 520 23.04 7.68 0.04
N LYS A 521 23.44 6.65 -0.70
CA LYS A 521 24.83 6.46 -1.14
C LYS A 521 25.04 7.07 -2.52
N VAL A 522 25.92 8.06 -2.59
CA VAL A 522 26.23 8.76 -3.85
C VAL A 522 26.71 7.78 -4.92
N ASN A 523 26.08 7.89 -6.09
CA ASN A 523 26.14 7.00 -7.24
C ASN A 523 27.58 6.70 -7.75
N ASN A 524 28.20 5.64 -7.21
CA ASN A 524 29.40 5.02 -7.76
C ASN A 524 29.06 3.85 -8.73
N GLY A 525 27.84 3.86 -9.30
CA GLY A 525 27.36 2.90 -10.29
C GLY A 525 26.54 1.73 -9.73
N LEU A 526 26.10 1.80 -8.46
CA LEU A 526 25.31 0.75 -7.79
C LEU A 526 24.08 1.26 -6.99
N GLY A 527 23.91 2.57 -6.75
CA GLY A 527 22.72 3.12 -6.06
C GLY A 527 21.77 3.70 -7.10
N GLY A 528 20.66 3.03 -7.40
CA GLY A 528 19.86 3.14 -8.61
C GLY A 528 19.10 4.47 -8.78
N ILE A 529 17.77 4.39 -8.93
CA ILE A 529 16.85 5.53 -9.03
C ILE A 529 15.92 5.47 -7.84
N ASP A 530 16.12 6.37 -6.89
CA ASP A 530 15.49 6.29 -5.58
C ASP A 530 14.25 7.17 -5.49
N THR A 531 13.27 6.71 -4.71
CA THR A 531 11.91 7.28 -4.70
C THR A 531 11.41 7.51 -3.30
N VAL A 532 10.92 8.72 -3.04
CA VAL A 532 10.26 9.07 -1.79
C VAL A 532 8.77 9.26 -2.01
N TYR A 533 7.95 8.50 -1.30
CA TYR A 533 6.55 8.83 -1.07
C TYR A 533 6.43 9.59 0.25
N SER A 534 6.04 10.86 0.20
CA SER A 534 5.95 11.70 1.39
C SER A 534 4.53 12.16 1.67
N SER A 535 4.00 11.91 2.87
CA SER A 535 2.76 12.55 3.34
C SER A 535 3.00 13.88 4.07
N ALA A 536 4.25 14.34 4.12
CA ALA A 536 4.67 15.62 4.69
C ALA A 536 5.37 16.50 3.64
N ASN A 537 5.46 17.81 3.87
CA ASN A 537 6.27 18.69 3.02
C ASN A 537 7.74 18.27 3.09
N TYR A 538 8.37 18.01 1.96
CA TYR A 538 9.68 17.35 1.96
C TYR A 538 10.65 17.95 0.96
N THR A 539 11.93 17.93 1.33
CA THR A 539 13.06 18.28 0.47
C THR A 539 13.90 17.02 0.29
N LEU A 540 14.13 16.62 -0.94
CA LEU A 540 14.96 15.45 -1.24
C LEU A 540 16.40 15.66 -0.70
N PRO A 541 16.98 14.64 -0.04
CA PRO A 541 18.42 14.65 0.21
C PRO A 541 19.19 14.48 -1.10
N THR A 542 20.51 14.62 -1.04
CA THR A 542 21.39 14.32 -2.16
C THR A 542 21.28 12.86 -2.58
N ALA A 543 21.41 12.57 -3.88
CA ALA A 543 21.37 11.22 -4.46
C ALA A 543 20.00 10.52 -4.37
N VAL A 544 18.91 11.29 -4.27
CA VAL A 544 17.56 10.79 -4.49
C VAL A 544 16.92 11.56 -5.64
N GLU A 545 16.34 10.83 -6.58
CA GLU A 545 15.89 11.41 -7.85
C GLU A 545 14.41 11.75 -7.88
N ARG A 546 13.56 11.02 -7.12
CA ARG A 546 12.10 11.13 -7.25
C ARG A 546 11.39 11.40 -5.92
N LEU A 547 10.51 12.40 -5.91
CA LEU A 547 9.62 12.72 -4.78
C LEU A 547 8.17 12.72 -5.26
N ILE A 548 7.33 11.95 -4.58
CA ILE A 548 5.89 11.86 -4.82
C ILE A 548 5.17 12.28 -3.54
N LEU A 549 4.40 13.36 -3.61
CA LEU A 549 3.56 13.79 -2.49
C LEU A 549 2.32 12.90 -2.39
N THR A 550 1.96 12.58 -1.16
CA THR A 550 0.75 11.85 -0.80
C THR A 550 0.02 12.58 0.33
N GLY A 551 -1.19 12.13 0.67
CA GLY A 551 -1.94 12.70 1.79
C GLY A 551 -2.21 14.20 1.61
N THR A 552 -1.78 15.01 2.58
CA THR A 552 -2.04 16.46 2.64
C THR A 552 -0.79 17.31 2.47
N ALA A 553 0.33 16.74 2.03
CA ALA A 553 1.54 17.51 1.75
C ALA A 553 1.28 18.50 0.60
N THR A 554 1.89 19.68 0.67
CA THR A 554 1.70 20.77 -0.30
C THR A 554 3.01 21.28 -0.89
N THR A 555 4.16 20.71 -0.51
CA THR A 555 5.46 21.21 -0.96
C THR A 555 6.43 20.06 -1.22
N ALA A 556 6.86 19.97 -2.49
CA ALA A 556 7.90 19.07 -2.96
C ALA A 556 9.10 19.90 -3.37
N LYS A 557 10.26 19.64 -2.75
CA LYS A 557 11.52 20.27 -3.13
C LYS A 557 12.52 19.21 -3.59
N GLY A 558 13.16 19.48 -4.72
CA GLY A 558 14.29 18.70 -5.20
C GLY A 558 15.52 18.88 -4.32
N ASN A 559 16.64 18.34 -4.79
CA ASN A 559 17.96 18.48 -4.22
C ASN A 559 18.80 19.40 -5.12
N SER A 560 19.83 20.06 -4.58
CA SER A 560 20.61 21.04 -5.36
C SER A 560 21.75 20.44 -6.21
N ALA A 561 21.75 19.12 -6.45
CA ALA A 561 22.89 18.41 -7.03
C ALA A 561 22.61 17.72 -8.39
N SER A 562 21.35 17.55 -8.77
CA SER A 562 20.93 16.75 -9.95
C SER A 562 19.49 17.07 -10.34
N GLY A 563 19.11 16.81 -11.59
CA GLY A 563 17.69 16.85 -12.00
C GLY A 563 16.84 15.81 -11.24
N ASN A 564 15.62 16.21 -10.89
CA ASN A 564 14.67 15.48 -10.07
C ASN A 564 13.32 15.31 -10.76
N ASN A 565 12.55 14.32 -10.33
CA ASN A 565 11.17 14.09 -10.72
C ASN A 565 10.25 14.34 -9.52
N LEU A 566 9.56 15.47 -9.53
CA LEU A 566 8.64 15.90 -8.48
C LEU A 566 7.21 15.68 -8.93
N VAL A 567 6.44 14.91 -8.17
CA VAL A 567 5.01 14.65 -8.42
C VAL A 567 4.19 15.11 -7.22
N GLY A 568 3.24 15.98 -7.48
CA GLY A 568 2.27 16.47 -6.52
C GLY A 568 1.12 15.49 -6.25
N ASN A 569 0.09 15.99 -5.57
CA ASN A 569 -1.12 15.26 -5.21
C ASN A 569 -2.35 16.05 -5.65
N ALA A 570 -3.50 15.89 -4.97
CA ALA A 570 -4.73 16.57 -5.34
C ALA A 570 -4.91 17.96 -4.66
N SER A 571 -3.90 18.41 -3.93
CA SER A 571 -3.88 19.72 -3.26
C SER A 571 -3.09 20.71 -4.08
N ASN A 572 -3.35 22.01 -3.87
CA ASN A 572 -2.50 23.07 -4.41
C ASN A 572 -1.05 22.93 -3.90
N ASN A 573 -0.15 22.51 -4.76
CA ASN A 573 1.23 22.17 -4.46
C ASN A 573 2.21 23.28 -4.87
N ILE A 574 3.37 23.26 -4.22
CA ILE A 574 4.54 24.03 -4.58
C ILE A 574 5.62 23.02 -4.97
N LEU A 575 6.04 23.04 -6.22
CA LEU A 575 7.08 22.19 -6.79
C LEU A 575 8.27 23.07 -7.13
N ASP A 576 9.42 22.75 -6.54
CA ASP A 576 10.65 23.51 -6.65
C ASP A 576 11.82 22.54 -6.76
N GLY A 577 12.23 22.26 -8.00
CA GLY A 577 13.32 21.35 -8.33
C GLY A 577 14.68 21.78 -7.79
N LEU A 578 14.84 23.09 -7.53
CA LEU A 578 16.13 23.74 -7.30
C LEU A 578 17.00 23.59 -8.55
N ALA A 579 18.28 23.24 -8.41
CA ALA A 579 19.19 23.19 -9.55
C ALA A 579 19.15 21.81 -10.24
N GLY A 580 19.08 21.80 -11.56
CA GLY A 580 19.08 20.58 -12.36
C GLY A 580 18.12 20.70 -13.53
N GLU A 581 18.04 19.68 -14.37
CA GLU A 581 16.95 19.60 -15.35
C GLU A 581 15.81 18.80 -14.68
N ASP A 582 14.79 19.49 -14.18
CA ASP A 582 13.75 18.89 -13.35
C ASP A 582 12.47 18.57 -14.13
N ARG A 583 11.78 17.50 -13.75
CA ARG A 583 10.40 17.23 -14.17
C ARG A 583 9.47 17.51 -12.98
N MET A 584 8.50 18.39 -13.16
CA MET A 584 7.52 18.74 -12.12
C MET A 584 6.09 18.49 -12.63
N GLU A 585 5.33 17.65 -11.94
CA GLU A 585 3.95 17.29 -12.26
C GLU A 585 3.04 17.57 -11.05
N GLY A 586 2.14 18.55 -11.15
CA GLY A 586 1.38 19.08 -10.02
C GLY A 586 0.21 18.21 -9.57
N GLY A 587 -0.53 17.66 -10.53
CA GLY A 587 -1.64 16.75 -10.26
C GLY A 587 -3.00 17.45 -10.38
N LEU A 588 -3.77 17.48 -9.29
CA LEU A 588 -4.99 18.30 -9.24
C LEU A 588 -4.78 19.44 -8.25
N GLY A 589 -5.51 20.54 -8.43
CA GLY A 589 -5.33 21.74 -7.64
C GLY A 589 -4.70 22.84 -8.47
N ASN A 590 -4.54 24.02 -7.87
CA ASN A 590 -3.84 25.13 -8.49
C ASN A 590 -2.41 25.17 -7.96
N ASP A 591 -1.47 24.73 -8.79
CA ASP A 591 -0.10 24.43 -8.44
C ASP A 591 0.85 25.57 -8.79
N ARG A 592 1.98 25.61 -8.08
CA ARG A 592 3.07 26.57 -8.32
C ARG A 592 4.36 25.84 -8.63
N TYR A 593 5.00 26.25 -9.70
CA TYR A 593 6.24 25.68 -10.20
C TYR A 593 7.35 26.72 -10.21
N TYR A 594 8.52 26.36 -9.69
CA TYR A 594 9.73 27.17 -9.81
C TYR A 594 10.60 26.58 -10.92
N VAL A 595 10.82 27.36 -11.97
CA VAL A 595 11.64 26.98 -13.12
C VAL A 595 12.89 27.85 -13.10
N ASP A 596 14.04 27.24 -12.87
CA ASP A 596 15.32 27.95 -12.81
C ASP A 596 16.37 27.43 -13.80
N ASP A 597 16.12 26.28 -14.43
CA ASP A 597 16.89 25.76 -15.55
C ASP A 597 16.04 25.68 -16.83
N THR A 598 16.68 25.87 -17.99
CA THR A 598 16.00 25.74 -19.29
C THR A 598 15.61 24.30 -19.65
N GLY A 599 16.17 23.31 -18.95
CA GLY A 599 15.78 21.90 -19.06
C GLY A 599 14.55 21.52 -18.23
N ASP A 600 14.04 22.40 -17.38
CA ASP A 600 12.88 22.11 -16.52
C ASP A 600 11.59 21.89 -17.33
N LEU A 601 10.93 20.78 -17.06
CA LEU A 601 9.68 20.36 -17.68
C LEU A 601 8.54 20.37 -16.65
N VAL A 602 7.64 21.35 -16.79
CA VAL A 602 6.35 21.37 -16.08
C VAL A 602 5.32 20.54 -16.83
N VAL A 603 4.58 19.68 -16.13
CA VAL A 603 3.50 18.88 -16.70
C VAL A 603 2.21 19.09 -15.92
N GLU A 604 1.18 19.55 -16.64
CA GLU A 604 -0.17 19.67 -16.13
C GLU A 604 -1.16 18.84 -16.95
N ALA A 605 -2.10 18.20 -16.25
CA ALA A 605 -3.17 17.44 -16.87
C ALA A 605 -4.33 18.38 -17.26
N ALA A 606 -5.11 18.00 -18.28
CA ALA A 606 -6.33 18.73 -18.60
C ALA A 606 -7.30 18.67 -17.41
N GLY A 607 -7.65 19.83 -16.84
CA GLY A 607 -8.46 19.91 -15.62
C GLY A 607 -7.68 19.64 -14.32
N GLY A 608 -6.33 19.73 -14.36
CA GLY A 608 -5.45 19.71 -13.18
C GLY A 608 -5.73 20.88 -12.25
N GLY A 609 -5.66 22.10 -12.77
CA GLY A 609 -6.12 23.31 -12.11
C GLY A 609 -6.80 24.26 -13.10
N THR A 610 -7.08 25.47 -12.63
CA THR A 610 -7.50 26.60 -13.49
C THR A 610 -6.69 27.86 -13.22
N ASN A 611 -5.64 27.75 -12.43
CA ASN A 611 -4.79 28.87 -11.99
C ASN A 611 -3.39 28.35 -11.66
N ASP A 612 -2.87 27.48 -12.51
CA ASP A 612 -1.53 26.92 -12.37
C ASP A 612 -0.48 27.97 -12.77
N HIS A 613 0.59 28.07 -11.98
CA HIS A 613 1.48 29.23 -12.03
C HIS A 613 2.96 28.84 -12.06
N ILE A 614 3.61 29.16 -13.17
CA ILE A 614 5.06 29.07 -13.33
C ILE A 614 5.73 30.38 -12.92
N ILE A 615 6.72 30.25 -12.03
CA ILE A 615 7.62 31.32 -11.60
C ILE A 615 9.00 30.99 -12.18
N THR A 616 9.46 31.76 -13.16
CA THR A 616 10.71 31.47 -13.90
C THR A 616 11.82 32.50 -13.68
N SER A 617 13.07 32.04 -13.61
CA SER A 617 14.26 32.91 -13.75
C SER A 617 14.96 32.80 -15.10
N VAL A 618 14.45 31.96 -16.00
CA VAL A 618 15.00 31.69 -17.33
C VAL A 618 13.97 31.95 -18.43
N ASN A 619 14.40 31.91 -19.70
CA ASN A 619 13.47 31.95 -20.83
C ASN A 619 12.56 30.72 -20.75
N TYR A 620 11.25 30.92 -20.87
CA TYR A 620 10.30 29.82 -20.71
C TYR A 620 9.08 29.97 -21.61
N THR A 621 8.51 28.82 -21.97
CA THR A 621 7.26 28.69 -22.71
C THR A 621 6.31 27.89 -21.84
N LEU A 622 5.12 28.40 -21.55
CA LEU A 622 4.14 27.69 -20.72
C LEU A 622 3.84 26.32 -21.32
N SER A 623 3.89 25.30 -20.46
CA SER A 623 3.37 23.97 -20.80
C SER A 623 1.86 24.04 -21.04
N ALA A 624 1.31 23.06 -21.76
CA ALA A 624 -0.15 22.93 -21.92
C ALA A 624 -0.84 22.88 -20.54
N ASN A 625 -2.05 23.42 -20.45
CA ASN A 625 -2.87 23.45 -19.21
C ASN A 625 -2.30 24.31 -18.07
N VAL A 626 -1.36 25.22 -18.35
CA VAL A 626 -0.87 26.20 -17.37
C VAL A 626 -1.33 27.59 -17.79
N GLU A 627 -1.90 28.37 -16.87
CA GLU A 627 -2.46 29.68 -17.20
C GLU A 627 -1.51 30.84 -16.89
N HIS A 628 -0.66 30.75 -15.86
CA HIS A 628 0.08 31.92 -15.37
C HIS A 628 1.60 31.75 -15.51
N LEU A 629 2.26 32.80 -16.00
CA LEU A 629 3.72 32.91 -16.07
C LEU A 629 4.18 34.21 -15.41
N THR A 630 5.11 34.13 -14.45
CA THR A 630 5.74 35.31 -13.85
C THR A 630 7.23 35.10 -13.69
N THR A 631 7.99 36.18 -13.71
CA THR A 631 9.44 36.12 -13.52
C THR A 631 9.85 36.30 -12.05
N SER A 632 10.96 35.68 -11.65
CA SER A 632 11.63 35.89 -10.35
C SER A 632 13.02 36.54 -10.48
N GLY A 633 13.60 36.52 -11.68
CA GLY A 633 14.91 37.10 -11.99
C GLY A 633 14.89 38.59 -12.35
N THR A 634 16.07 39.19 -12.52
CA THR A 634 16.25 40.61 -12.87
C THR A 634 16.75 40.85 -14.31
N GLY A 635 17.04 39.77 -15.06
CA GLY A 635 17.49 39.85 -16.44
C GLY A 635 16.34 39.90 -17.44
N SER A 636 16.66 40.31 -18.67
CA SER A 636 15.76 40.20 -19.82
C SER A 636 15.45 38.75 -20.15
N LEU A 637 14.17 38.44 -20.33
CA LEU A 637 13.64 37.10 -20.59
C LEU A 637 12.65 37.11 -21.76
N THR A 638 12.59 35.99 -22.48
CA THR A 638 11.51 35.62 -23.41
C THR A 638 10.52 34.72 -22.67
N LEU A 639 9.26 35.15 -22.61
CA LEU A 639 8.15 34.52 -21.92
C LEU A 639 7.07 34.22 -22.96
N ASN A 640 6.83 32.95 -23.26
CA ASN A 640 5.78 32.55 -24.20
C ASN A 640 4.64 31.84 -23.44
N GLY A 641 3.40 32.12 -23.84
CA GLY A 641 2.19 31.44 -23.41
C GLY A 641 1.97 30.11 -24.13
N ASN A 642 0.71 29.72 -24.25
CA ASN A 642 0.21 28.51 -24.90
C ASN A 642 -1.12 28.82 -25.62
N GLU A 643 -2.01 27.83 -25.82
CA GLU A 643 -3.30 28.03 -26.53
C GLU A 643 -4.45 28.48 -25.60
N LEU A 644 -4.17 28.75 -24.31
CA LEU A 644 -5.14 29.16 -23.29
C LEU A 644 -5.11 30.67 -23.07
N ASN A 645 -6.07 31.15 -22.28
CA ASN A 645 -6.05 32.51 -21.75
C ASN A 645 -4.93 32.63 -20.70
N ASN A 646 -3.77 33.14 -21.10
CA ASN A 646 -2.60 33.24 -20.25
C ASN A 646 -2.47 34.60 -19.56
N LYS A 647 -1.88 34.60 -18.37
CA LYS A 647 -1.43 35.80 -17.69
C LYS A 647 0.08 35.81 -17.58
N ILE A 648 0.73 36.70 -18.32
CA ILE A 648 2.20 36.79 -18.40
C ILE A 648 2.67 38.11 -17.79
N VAL A 649 3.53 38.02 -16.77
CA VAL A 649 4.09 39.18 -16.06
C VAL A 649 5.62 39.14 -16.07
N GLY A 650 6.22 40.11 -16.74
CA GLY A 650 7.67 40.32 -16.81
C GLY A 650 8.27 40.94 -15.55
N ASN A 651 9.54 41.35 -15.63
CA ASN A 651 10.25 42.08 -14.57
C ASN A 651 10.52 43.52 -15.02
N ALA A 652 11.48 44.21 -14.40
CA ALA A 652 11.82 45.59 -14.77
C ALA A 652 12.86 45.69 -15.92
N ALA A 653 13.29 44.56 -16.50
CA ALA A 653 14.19 44.54 -17.65
C ALA A 653 13.39 44.47 -18.95
N ALA A 654 14.04 44.71 -20.10
CA ALA A 654 13.39 44.60 -21.41
C ALA A 654 13.08 43.12 -21.74
N ASN A 655 11.83 42.71 -21.59
CA ASN A 655 11.30 41.38 -21.82
C ASN A 655 10.65 41.24 -23.21
N THR A 656 10.50 39.99 -23.65
CA THR A 656 9.66 39.65 -24.82
C THR A 656 8.57 38.71 -24.35
N LEU A 657 7.31 39.14 -24.43
CA LEU A 657 6.13 38.39 -24.02
C LEU A 657 5.36 37.98 -25.28
N ARG A 658 4.97 36.71 -25.38
CA ARG A 658 4.10 36.21 -26.45
C ARG A 658 2.93 35.45 -25.86
N GLY A 659 1.69 35.85 -26.10
CA GLY A 659 0.48 35.16 -25.64
C GLY A 659 0.18 33.89 -26.45
N TRP A 660 0.20 34.06 -27.78
CA TRP A 660 -0.19 33.11 -28.82
C TRP A 660 -1.68 33.06 -29.12
N ALA A 661 -2.44 32.14 -28.53
CA ALA A 661 -3.86 32.02 -28.81
C ALA A 661 -4.61 31.99 -27.49
N GLY A 662 -5.79 32.61 -27.45
CA GLY A 662 -6.53 32.79 -26.21
C GLY A 662 -6.71 34.27 -25.91
N ARG A 663 -7.42 34.58 -24.83
CA ARG A 663 -7.55 35.94 -24.30
C ARG A 663 -6.46 36.15 -23.26
N ASP A 664 -5.34 36.68 -23.69
CA ASP A 664 -4.13 36.83 -22.91
C ASP A 664 -4.08 38.16 -22.16
N THR A 665 -3.34 38.19 -21.06
CA THR A 665 -2.99 39.42 -20.33
C THR A 665 -1.47 39.53 -20.25
N LEU A 666 -0.92 40.54 -20.93
CA LEU A 666 0.51 40.76 -21.06
C LEU A 666 0.91 42.03 -20.30
N ASN A 667 1.78 41.88 -19.31
CA ASN A 667 2.37 42.98 -18.55
C ASN A 667 3.88 42.83 -18.53
N GLY A 668 4.57 43.62 -19.37
CA GLY A 668 6.03 43.60 -19.47
C GLY A 668 6.73 44.02 -18.17
N GLY A 669 6.10 44.89 -17.38
CA GLY A 669 6.73 45.56 -16.25
C GLY A 669 7.32 46.89 -16.68
N GLY A 670 8.31 47.40 -15.95
CA GLY A 670 8.88 48.74 -16.21
C GLY A 670 9.92 48.82 -17.34
N GLY A 671 10.17 47.70 -18.02
CA GLY A 671 11.18 47.56 -19.07
C GLY A 671 10.78 48.28 -20.36
N ALA A 672 11.59 48.14 -21.41
CA ALA A 672 11.15 48.46 -22.78
C ALA A 672 10.77 47.13 -23.43
N ASP A 673 9.49 46.77 -23.30
CA ASP A 673 9.04 45.41 -23.49
C ASP A 673 8.42 45.19 -24.87
N SER A 674 8.61 44.01 -25.46
CA SER A 674 7.91 43.60 -26.68
C SER A 674 6.80 42.63 -26.30
N MET A 675 5.55 42.99 -26.56
CA MET A 675 4.36 42.20 -26.21
C MET A 675 3.57 41.85 -27.48
N ASP A 676 3.40 40.56 -27.76
CA ASP A 676 2.68 39.99 -28.92
C ASP A 676 1.61 39.02 -28.40
N GLY A 677 0.35 39.46 -28.34
CA GLY A 677 -0.80 38.73 -27.79
C GLY A 677 -1.18 37.58 -28.71
N GLY A 678 -1.42 37.88 -29.99
CA GLY A 678 -1.55 36.87 -31.03
C GLY A 678 -2.98 36.78 -31.56
N ASN A 679 -3.69 35.69 -31.27
CA ASN A 679 -5.09 35.49 -31.65
C ASN A 679 -5.97 35.45 -30.38
N GLY A 680 -7.04 36.22 -30.36
CA GLY A 680 -7.96 36.37 -29.24
C GLY A 680 -8.04 37.84 -28.82
N ASP A 681 -8.91 38.14 -27.86
CA ASP A 681 -9.13 39.52 -27.40
C ASP A 681 -8.17 39.83 -26.23
N ASP A 682 -6.99 40.35 -26.52
CA ASP A 682 -5.87 40.45 -25.59
C ASP A 682 -5.81 41.76 -24.81
N ASP A 683 -5.31 41.70 -23.57
CA ASP A 683 -5.13 42.84 -22.66
C ASP A 683 -3.62 43.16 -22.49
N TYR A 684 -3.18 44.35 -22.88
CA TYR A 684 -1.80 44.82 -22.75
C TYR A 684 -1.65 45.90 -21.69
N TYR A 685 -0.60 45.81 -20.88
CA TYR A 685 -0.23 46.86 -19.93
C TYR A 685 1.01 47.60 -20.40
N VAL A 686 0.84 48.87 -20.76
CA VAL A 686 1.92 49.74 -21.24
C VAL A 686 2.24 50.80 -20.19
N ASP A 687 3.48 50.81 -19.72
CA ASP A 687 3.96 51.80 -18.75
C ASP A 687 5.27 52.49 -19.14
N ASN A 688 5.93 51.99 -20.19
CA ASN A 688 7.10 52.58 -20.80
C ASN A 688 6.82 53.06 -22.23
N ILE A 689 7.40 54.20 -22.60
CA ILE A 689 7.21 54.78 -23.94
C ILE A 689 7.84 53.92 -25.04
N ASP A 690 8.82 53.12 -24.68
CA ASP A 690 9.52 52.21 -25.59
C ASP A 690 8.89 50.80 -25.62
N ASP A 691 7.74 50.59 -24.96
CA ASP A 691 6.98 49.34 -25.07
C ASP A 691 6.41 49.18 -26.49
N LEU A 692 6.64 48.01 -27.07
CA LEU A 692 6.17 47.62 -28.39
C LEU A 692 5.04 46.60 -28.27
N VAL A 693 3.81 47.07 -28.51
CA VAL A 693 2.64 46.20 -28.70
C VAL A 693 2.58 45.76 -30.16
N ILE A 694 2.57 44.45 -30.40
CA ILE A 694 2.53 43.83 -31.72
C ILE A 694 1.20 43.11 -31.86
N GLU A 695 0.41 43.51 -32.86
CA GLU A 695 -0.86 42.86 -33.16
C GLU A 695 -0.96 42.35 -34.59
N ARG A 696 -1.79 41.31 -34.77
CA ARG A 696 -2.02 40.67 -36.08
C ARG A 696 -3.30 41.20 -36.72
N THR A 697 -3.34 41.15 -38.06
CA THR A 697 -4.62 41.33 -38.76
C THR A 697 -5.56 40.17 -38.39
N ASP A 698 -6.79 40.49 -37.99
CA ASP A 698 -7.80 39.54 -37.48
C ASP A 698 -7.38 38.81 -36.18
N GLY A 699 -6.56 39.44 -35.33
CA GLY A 699 -6.12 38.94 -34.02
C GLY A 699 -7.27 38.82 -33.02
N GLY A 700 -8.04 39.90 -32.83
CA GLY A 700 -9.20 39.94 -31.95
C GLY A 700 -9.67 41.37 -31.78
N ILE A 701 -10.29 41.66 -30.63
CA ILE A 701 -10.53 43.03 -30.14
C ILE A 701 -9.64 43.26 -28.93
N ASP A 702 -8.56 44.01 -29.15
CA ASP A 702 -7.48 44.12 -28.18
C ASP A 702 -7.56 45.42 -27.37
N THR A 703 -7.15 45.34 -26.11
CA THR A 703 -7.24 46.45 -25.15
C THR A 703 -5.89 46.82 -24.57
N ILE A 704 -5.48 48.06 -24.79
CA ILE A 704 -4.29 48.63 -24.18
C ILE A 704 -4.67 49.41 -22.93
N TYR A 705 -4.19 48.97 -21.77
CA TYR A 705 -4.16 49.71 -20.53
C TYR A 705 -2.85 50.50 -20.43
N SER A 706 -2.90 51.80 -20.71
CA SER A 706 -1.69 52.63 -20.69
C SER A 706 -1.64 53.53 -19.47
N SER A 707 -0.52 53.54 -18.75
CA SER A 707 -0.27 54.51 -17.67
C SER A 707 0.47 55.77 -18.12
N ILE A 708 0.82 55.82 -19.42
CA ILE A 708 1.46 56.93 -20.11
C ILE A 708 0.58 57.45 -21.25
N ASN A 709 0.97 58.56 -21.87
CA ASN A 709 0.31 59.00 -23.09
C ASN A 709 0.60 58.00 -24.20
N TYR A 710 -0.43 57.55 -24.92
CA TYR A 710 -0.28 56.47 -25.88
C TYR A 710 -1.09 56.71 -27.15
N ALA A 711 -0.54 56.22 -28.26
CA ALA A 711 -1.22 56.14 -29.54
C ALA A 711 -1.35 54.66 -29.91
N LEU A 712 -2.56 54.19 -30.18
CA LEU A 712 -2.82 52.80 -30.55
C LEU A 712 -1.94 52.39 -31.74
N THR A 713 -1.28 51.25 -31.61
CA THR A 713 -0.56 50.61 -32.72
C THR A 713 -1.56 50.07 -33.75
N ALA A 714 -1.10 49.72 -34.94
CA ALA A 714 -1.99 49.11 -35.93
C ALA A 714 -2.64 47.84 -35.37
N HIS A 715 -3.90 47.59 -35.72
CA HIS A 715 -4.66 46.39 -35.32
C HIS A 715 -5.03 46.31 -33.84
N THR A 716 -5.00 47.42 -33.09
CA THR A 716 -5.55 47.49 -31.73
C THR A 716 -6.77 48.40 -31.70
N GLU A 717 -7.81 48.01 -30.96
CA GLU A 717 -9.13 48.65 -31.02
C GLU A 717 -9.39 49.56 -29.81
N ASN A 718 -8.97 49.14 -28.61
CA ASN A 718 -9.34 49.82 -27.37
C ASN A 718 -8.12 50.39 -26.65
N LEU A 719 -8.23 51.64 -26.19
CA LEU A 719 -7.27 52.29 -25.30
C LEU A 719 -7.97 52.71 -24.01
N ILE A 720 -7.43 52.29 -22.88
CA ILE A 720 -7.84 52.75 -21.56
C ILE A 720 -6.66 53.47 -20.91
N LEU A 721 -6.79 54.78 -20.73
CA LEU A 721 -5.81 55.58 -20.01
C LEU A 721 -5.97 55.33 -18.51
N THR A 722 -4.85 55.10 -17.84
CA THR A 722 -4.78 54.86 -16.40
C THR A 722 -3.77 55.82 -15.77
N ARG A 723 -3.79 55.90 -14.43
CA ARG A 723 -2.85 56.68 -13.63
C ARG A 723 -2.72 58.13 -14.12
N THR A 724 -1.57 58.52 -14.65
CA THR A 724 -1.21 59.89 -15.00
C THR A 724 -1.28 60.19 -16.50
N ALA A 725 -1.66 59.20 -17.32
CA ALA A 725 -1.86 59.39 -18.74
C ALA A 725 -2.92 60.48 -18.99
N SER A 726 -2.67 61.37 -19.95
CA SER A 726 -3.55 62.49 -20.27
C SER A 726 -3.89 62.61 -21.75
N LYS A 727 -3.29 61.77 -22.60
CA LYS A 727 -3.51 61.78 -24.05
C LYS A 727 -3.64 60.37 -24.59
N GLY A 728 -4.71 60.15 -25.35
CA GLY A 728 -4.98 58.92 -26.09
C GLY A 728 -5.25 59.25 -27.55
N THR A 729 -4.60 58.54 -28.46
CA THR A 729 -4.85 58.66 -29.90
C THR A 729 -5.19 57.28 -30.45
N GLY A 730 -6.28 57.14 -31.19
CA GLY A 730 -6.59 55.91 -31.91
C GLY A 730 -5.79 55.77 -33.21
N ASN A 731 -6.20 54.86 -34.06
CA ASN A 731 -5.56 54.51 -35.32
C ASN A 731 -6.53 54.71 -36.51
N ALA A 732 -6.55 53.79 -37.48
CA ALA A 732 -7.43 53.88 -38.65
C ALA A 732 -8.66 52.95 -38.57
N LEU A 733 -8.85 52.29 -37.42
CA LEU A 733 -9.95 51.38 -37.13
C LEU A 733 -11.01 52.12 -36.31
N ALA A 734 -12.20 51.51 -36.15
CA ALA A 734 -13.19 52.01 -35.22
C ALA A 734 -12.75 51.72 -33.77
N ASN A 735 -12.18 52.72 -33.11
CA ASN A 735 -11.56 52.58 -31.79
C ASN A 735 -12.51 52.93 -30.64
N THR A 736 -12.27 52.35 -29.46
CA THR A 736 -12.84 52.82 -28.19
C THR A 736 -11.73 53.41 -27.31
N LEU A 737 -11.78 54.72 -27.08
CA LEU A 737 -10.84 55.43 -26.21
C LEU A 737 -11.54 55.81 -24.90
N VAL A 738 -11.01 55.33 -23.78
CA VAL A 738 -11.50 55.65 -22.43
C VAL A 738 -10.39 56.38 -21.67
N GLY A 739 -10.71 57.59 -21.22
CA GLY A 739 -9.89 58.40 -20.36
C GLY A 739 -9.92 57.97 -18.89
N ASN A 740 -9.30 58.77 -18.03
CA ASN A 740 -9.28 58.61 -16.58
C ASN A 740 -9.93 59.82 -15.89
N SER A 741 -9.55 60.10 -14.65
CA SER A 741 -10.10 61.24 -13.90
C SER A 741 -9.37 62.56 -14.14
N SER A 742 -8.40 62.59 -15.05
CA SER A 742 -7.63 63.77 -15.41
C SER A 742 -8.23 64.41 -16.66
N ASN A 743 -7.96 65.70 -16.87
CA ASN A 743 -8.28 66.35 -18.15
C ASN A 743 -7.56 65.63 -19.30
N ASN A 744 -8.32 64.94 -20.15
CA ASN A 744 -7.81 64.09 -21.22
C ASN A 744 -7.97 64.75 -22.59
N ILE A 745 -7.02 64.43 -23.47
CA ILE A 745 -7.10 64.75 -24.88
C ILE A 745 -7.26 63.41 -25.61
N LEU A 746 -8.44 63.16 -26.16
CA LEU A 746 -8.78 61.97 -26.91
C LEU A 746 -8.93 62.33 -28.40
N ASN A 747 -8.17 61.66 -29.25
CA ASN A 747 -8.27 61.80 -30.69
C ASN A 747 -8.58 60.43 -31.28
N GLY A 748 -9.79 60.24 -31.80
CA GLY A 748 -10.25 58.97 -32.35
C GLY A 748 -9.33 58.45 -33.47
N GLY A 749 -8.81 59.35 -34.29
CA GLY A 749 -8.19 58.95 -35.54
C GLY A 749 -9.27 58.82 -36.61
N ALA A 750 -9.04 57.98 -37.60
CA ALA A 750 -9.99 57.79 -38.69
C ALA A 750 -10.98 56.66 -38.39
N ALA A 751 -12.09 56.62 -39.13
CA ALA A 751 -13.23 55.73 -38.92
C ALA A 751 -14.13 56.19 -37.76
N ALA A 752 -15.17 55.41 -37.43
CA ALA A 752 -16.19 55.82 -36.48
C ALA A 752 -15.81 55.38 -35.05
N ASP A 753 -15.34 56.33 -34.25
CA ASP A 753 -14.76 56.07 -32.94
C ASP A 753 -15.73 56.30 -31.78
N ARG A 754 -15.44 55.69 -30.62
CA ARG A 754 -16.13 55.95 -29.35
C ARG A 754 -15.13 56.53 -28.36
N MET A 755 -15.34 57.76 -27.93
CA MET A 755 -14.44 58.45 -26.99
C MET A 755 -15.19 58.80 -25.70
N GLN A 756 -14.67 58.36 -24.56
CA GLN A 756 -15.20 58.65 -23.23
C GLN A 756 -14.09 59.24 -22.36
N GLY A 757 -14.15 60.51 -22.01
CA GLY A 757 -13.11 61.23 -21.26
C GLY A 757 -13.08 60.89 -19.78
N GLY A 758 -14.26 60.73 -19.16
CA GLY A 758 -14.38 60.33 -17.76
C GLY A 758 -14.73 61.50 -16.86
N ASN A 759 -13.84 61.83 -15.92
CA ASN A 759 -13.97 63.06 -15.13
C ASN A 759 -12.87 64.03 -15.55
N GLY A 760 -13.09 65.33 -15.37
CA GLY A 760 -12.14 66.36 -15.79
C GLY A 760 -12.68 67.10 -17.00
N ASN A 761 -11.98 68.17 -17.40
CA ASN A 761 -12.35 68.94 -18.58
C ASN A 761 -11.63 68.35 -19.80
N ASP A 762 -12.37 67.67 -20.65
CA ASP A 762 -11.84 66.80 -21.68
C ASP A 762 -11.93 67.43 -23.08
N TYR A 763 -10.98 67.05 -23.93
CA TYR A 763 -10.84 67.53 -25.31
C TYR A 763 -10.93 66.37 -26.26
N TYR A 764 -11.87 66.45 -27.20
CA TYR A 764 -12.14 65.43 -28.21
C TYR A 764 -11.84 65.95 -29.60
N TYR A 765 -11.11 65.18 -30.38
CA TYR A 765 -10.97 65.41 -31.83
C TYR A 765 -11.90 64.45 -32.56
N VAL A 766 -12.84 65.03 -33.30
CA VAL A 766 -13.85 64.31 -34.11
C VAL A 766 -13.57 64.57 -35.57
N ASP A 767 -13.32 63.51 -36.34
CA ASP A 767 -13.02 63.59 -37.76
C ASP A 767 -13.91 62.72 -38.65
N ASP A 768 -14.70 61.81 -38.07
CA ASP A 768 -15.80 61.11 -38.73
C ASP A 768 -17.16 61.53 -38.15
N GLN A 769 -18.16 61.67 -39.02
CA GLN A 769 -19.50 62.09 -38.61
C GLN A 769 -20.19 61.09 -37.67
N ASN A 770 -19.71 59.85 -37.64
CA ASN A 770 -20.25 58.76 -36.82
C ASN A 770 -19.43 58.53 -35.54
N ASP A 771 -18.42 59.35 -35.27
CA ASP A 771 -17.76 59.37 -33.95
C ASP A 771 -18.80 59.59 -32.86
N VAL A 772 -18.58 59.03 -31.68
CA VAL A 772 -19.45 59.17 -30.53
C VAL A 772 -18.63 59.62 -29.33
N VAL A 773 -18.86 60.86 -28.90
CA VAL A 773 -18.35 61.37 -27.63
C VAL A 773 -19.33 61.04 -26.51
N LEU A 774 -18.83 60.51 -25.39
CA LEU A 774 -19.62 60.12 -24.22
C LEU A 774 -19.12 60.87 -22.99
N GLU A 775 -20.00 61.70 -22.43
CA GLU A 775 -19.76 62.42 -21.18
C GLU A 775 -20.82 62.14 -20.12
N THR A 776 -20.43 62.32 -18.85
CA THR A 776 -21.32 62.11 -17.70
C THR A 776 -21.63 63.42 -16.99
N SER A 777 -22.80 63.53 -16.35
CA SER A 777 -23.20 64.72 -15.58
C SER A 777 -22.33 65.03 -14.36
N THR A 778 -21.39 64.15 -14.02
CA THR A 778 -20.39 64.32 -12.95
C THR A 778 -19.00 64.67 -13.48
N GLY A 779 -18.86 64.78 -14.82
CA GLY A 779 -17.65 65.15 -15.53
C GLY A 779 -17.26 66.62 -15.36
N GLY A 780 -16.32 67.10 -16.18
CA GLY A 780 -15.85 68.47 -16.18
C GLY A 780 -16.96 69.51 -16.34
N THR A 781 -16.58 70.79 -16.21
CA THR A 781 -17.50 71.91 -16.45
C THR A 781 -17.24 72.57 -17.80
N SER A 782 -16.38 72.00 -18.64
CA SER A 782 -15.85 72.64 -19.84
C SER A 782 -15.28 71.62 -20.82
N ASP A 783 -16.09 70.63 -21.19
CA ASP A 783 -15.73 69.64 -22.18
C ASP A 783 -15.86 70.21 -23.59
N ARG A 784 -14.96 69.79 -24.48
CA ARG A 784 -14.77 70.43 -25.78
C ARG A 784 -14.58 69.44 -26.91
N ILE A 785 -15.45 69.54 -27.91
CA ILE A 785 -15.27 68.88 -29.21
C ILE A 785 -14.60 69.84 -30.19
N VAL A 786 -13.53 69.39 -30.82
CA VAL A 786 -12.88 70.00 -31.98
C VAL A 786 -13.19 69.12 -33.19
N THR A 787 -13.92 69.65 -34.18
CA THR A 787 -14.43 68.83 -35.29
C THR A 787 -14.04 69.32 -36.67
N GLY A 788 -13.63 68.40 -37.54
CA GLY A 788 -13.43 68.65 -38.98
C GLY A 788 -14.65 68.37 -39.85
N VAL A 789 -15.74 67.86 -39.25
CA VAL A 789 -16.94 67.38 -39.93
C VAL A 789 -18.21 68.00 -39.34
N SER A 790 -19.34 67.83 -40.02
CA SER A 790 -20.62 68.23 -39.45
C SER A 790 -20.94 67.33 -38.26
N TYR A 791 -21.29 67.91 -37.11
CA TYR A 791 -21.45 67.14 -35.88
C TYR A 791 -22.52 67.73 -34.95
N VAL A 792 -23.10 66.86 -34.13
CA VAL A 792 -24.09 67.20 -33.10
C VAL A 792 -23.44 66.98 -31.74
N LEU A 793 -23.41 68.00 -30.88
CA LEU A 793 -22.86 67.88 -29.54
C LEU A 793 -23.55 66.75 -28.77
N SER A 794 -22.76 65.84 -28.22
CA SER A 794 -23.25 64.87 -27.24
C SER A 794 -23.79 65.56 -26.00
N SER A 795 -24.69 64.92 -25.27
CA SER A 795 -25.14 65.41 -23.97
C SER A 795 -23.97 65.61 -23.01
N HIS A 796 -24.05 66.63 -22.14
CA HIS A 796 -23.01 66.98 -21.16
C HIS A 796 -21.73 67.60 -21.74
N VAL A 797 -21.66 67.89 -23.04
CA VAL A 797 -20.53 68.62 -23.62
C VAL A 797 -20.90 70.09 -23.79
N GLU A 798 -20.08 71.01 -23.26
CA GLU A 798 -20.37 72.45 -23.27
C GLU A 798 -19.94 73.18 -24.55
N SER A 799 -18.91 72.71 -25.26
CA SER A 799 -18.34 73.49 -26.35
C SER A 799 -17.96 72.68 -27.59
N MET A 800 -18.18 73.30 -28.76
CA MET A 800 -17.76 72.78 -30.05
C MET A 800 -17.03 73.84 -30.86
N THR A 801 -15.93 73.49 -31.50
CA THR A 801 -15.27 74.35 -32.47
C THR A 801 -14.93 73.58 -33.72
N SER A 802 -15.36 74.12 -34.85
CA SER A 802 -14.98 73.59 -36.14
C SER A 802 -13.55 73.97 -36.52
N ILE A 803 -12.89 73.08 -37.24
CA ILE A 803 -11.57 73.29 -37.84
C ILE A 803 -11.63 73.01 -39.35
N GLY A 804 -10.53 73.27 -40.05
CA GLY A 804 -10.45 73.09 -41.51
C GLY A 804 -11.08 74.24 -42.30
N SER A 805 -11.33 73.99 -43.59
CA SER A 805 -11.80 74.99 -44.57
C SER A 805 -13.11 74.62 -45.26
N SER A 806 -13.73 73.49 -44.90
CA SER A 806 -15.01 73.05 -45.43
C SER A 806 -16.17 73.71 -44.69
N ALA A 807 -17.24 74.03 -45.41
CA ALA A 807 -18.52 74.38 -44.81
C ALA A 807 -19.11 73.14 -44.12
N ILE A 808 -19.33 73.23 -42.81
CA ILE A 808 -19.87 72.15 -41.98
C ILE A 808 -20.98 72.66 -41.05
N ASP A 809 -21.85 71.75 -40.64
CA ASP A 809 -22.96 72.03 -39.74
C ASP A 809 -22.58 71.69 -38.30
N LEU A 810 -22.77 72.63 -37.38
CA LEU A 810 -22.59 72.43 -35.94
C LEU A 810 -23.96 72.51 -35.26
N THR A 811 -24.32 71.49 -34.51
CA THR A 811 -25.57 71.47 -33.72
C THR A 811 -25.25 71.25 -32.25
N GLY A 812 -25.81 72.09 -31.37
CA GLY A 812 -25.70 71.99 -29.93
C GLY A 812 -26.56 70.89 -29.32
N ASN A 813 -26.73 70.95 -27.99
CA ASN A 813 -27.55 70.07 -27.18
C ASN A 813 -28.52 70.91 -26.32
N ASP A 814 -29.01 70.39 -25.17
CA ASP A 814 -29.94 71.13 -24.31
C ASP A 814 -29.25 72.04 -23.25
N LEU A 815 -27.91 72.13 -23.27
CA LEU A 815 -27.12 73.01 -22.40
C LEU A 815 -26.90 74.37 -23.08
N GLY A 816 -26.47 75.38 -22.32
CA GLY A 816 -25.91 76.59 -22.92
C GLY A 816 -24.54 76.28 -23.54
N ASN A 817 -24.49 76.11 -24.85
CA ASN A 817 -23.29 75.70 -25.58
C ASN A 817 -22.47 76.89 -26.10
N ALA A 818 -21.16 76.73 -26.19
CA ALA A 818 -20.28 77.63 -26.94
C ALA A 818 -19.91 77.00 -28.29
N LEU A 819 -20.46 77.52 -29.38
CA LEU A 819 -20.32 77.00 -30.74
C LEU A 819 -19.54 77.98 -31.63
N VAL A 820 -18.44 77.52 -32.24
CA VAL A 820 -17.58 78.36 -33.09
C VAL A 820 -17.35 77.72 -34.48
N GLY A 821 -17.78 78.43 -35.51
CA GLY A 821 -17.57 78.13 -36.93
C GLY A 821 -16.11 78.32 -37.39
N ASN A 822 -15.84 77.93 -38.63
CA ASN A 822 -14.54 78.07 -39.28
C ASN A 822 -14.62 79.25 -40.26
N ALA A 823 -13.74 79.32 -41.27
CA ALA A 823 -13.75 80.44 -42.23
C ALA A 823 -14.68 80.23 -43.45
N ALA A 824 -15.41 79.11 -43.49
CA ALA A 824 -16.38 78.79 -44.52
C ALA A 824 -17.80 79.14 -44.06
N GLY A 825 -18.77 79.18 -44.98
CA GLY A 825 -20.17 79.41 -44.60
C GLY A 825 -20.78 78.19 -43.90
N ASN A 826 -20.84 78.21 -42.57
CA ASN A 826 -21.34 77.16 -41.70
C ASN A 826 -22.85 77.28 -41.44
N VAL A 827 -23.49 76.17 -41.04
CA VAL A 827 -24.80 76.21 -40.39
C VAL A 827 -24.61 75.87 -38.91
N ILE A 828 -24.92 76.79 -38.01
CA ILE A 828 -24.74 76.59 -36.56
C ILE A 828 -26.09 76.69 -35.86
N LYS A 829 -26.43 75.70 -35.03
CA LYS A 829 -27.70 75.64 -34.29
C LYS A 829 -27.44 75.37 -32.81
N GLY A 830 -27.84 76.27 -31.91
CA GLY A 830 -27.72 76.08 -30.45
C GLY A 830 -28.69 75.03 -29.89
N LEU A 831 -29.97 75.14 -30.26
CA LEU A 831 -31.11 74.31 -29.81
C LEU A 831 -31.79 74.82 -28.53
N SER A 832 -31.52 74.26 -27.36
CA SER A 832 -32.10 74.72 -26.10
C SER A 832 -30.97 75.13 -25.16
N GLY A 833 -31.17 76.15 -24.34
CA GLY A 833 -30.11 76.64 -23.44
C GLY A 833 -29.77 78.08 -23.76
N ASN A 834 -28.82 78.66 -23.03
CA ASN A 834 -28.34 80.01 -23.36
C ASN A 834 -27.06 79.86 -24.17
N ASP A 835 -27.21 79.82 -25.50
CA ASP A 835 -26.12 79.47 -26.40
C ASP A 835 -25.26 80.69 -26.77
N VAL A 836 -23.97 80.46 -26.99
CA VAL A 836 -23.03 81.43 -27.54
C VAL A 836 -22.61 80.93 -28.91
N VAL A 837 -23.13 81.57 -29.96
CA VAL A 837 -22.93 81.17 -31.35
C VAL A 837 -22.03 82.19 -32.06
N ASN A 838 -20.91 81.72 -32.59
CA ASN A 838 -19.99 82.53 -33.39
C ASN A 838 -19.76 81.84 -34.74
N GLY A 839 -20.25 82.43 -35.84
CA GLY A 839 -20.01 81.94 -37.21
C GLY A 839 -18.53 82.01 -37.63
N ALA A 840 -17.75 82.85 -36.96
CA ALA A 840 -16.42 83.28 -37.36
C ALA A 840 -16.45 84.05 -38.68
N ALA A 841 -15.83 83.56 -39.75
CA ALA A 841 -15.81 84.25 -41.04
C ALA A 841 -16.53 83.40 -42.07
N GLY A 842 -17.23 84.00 -43.02
CA GLY A 842 -18.01 83.22 -43.99
C GLY A 842 -19.43 83.71 -44.00
N ASN A 843 -20.25 83.27 -44.94
CA ASN A 843 -21.68 83.64 -44.88
C ASN A 843 -22.40 82.53 -44.11
N ASP A 844 -22.53 82.71 -42.81
CA ASP A 844 -23.03 81.67 -41.92
C ASP A 844 -24.55 81.72 -41.77
N LEU A 845 -25.14 80.59 -41.40
CA LEU A 845 -26.54 80.49 -41.01
C LEU A 845 -26.60 80.06 -39.54
N LEU A 846 -26.95 81.01 -38.68
CA LEU A 846 -26.91 80.87 -37.23
C LEU A 846 -28.33 80.75 -36.67
N TYR A 847 -28.53 79.80 -35.76
CA TYR A 847 -29.74 79.64 -34.96
C TYR A 847 -29.33 79.53 -33.50
N GLY A 848 -29.95 80.32 -32.63
CA GLY A 848 -29.78 80.20 -31.18
C GLY A 848 -30.68 79.09 -30.66
N GLY A 849 -31.95 79.16 -31.05
CA GLY A 849 -32.98 78.22 -30.62
C GLY A 849 -33.84 78.81 -29.50
N SER A 850 -33.92 78.13 -28.37
CA SER A 850 -34.71 78.54 -27.22
C SER A 850 -33.83 78.82 -26.00
N GLY A 851 -34.00 80.00 -25.42
CA GLY A 851 -33.20 80.48 -24.30
C GLY A 851 -32.76 81.91 -24.60
N ASN A 852 -31.79 82.42 -23.83
CA ASN A 852 -31.21 83.74 -24.06
C ASN A 852 -29.89 83.58 -24.81
N ASP A 853 -29.96 83.63 -26.14
CA ASP A 853 -28.81 83.30 -26.99
C ASP A 853 -27.96 84.52 -27.33
N VAL A 854 -26.69 84.28 -27.62
CA VAL A 854 -25.69 85.31 -27.93
C VAL A 854 -25.04 85.01 -29.28
N PHE A 855 -25.27 85.88 -30.25
CA PHE A 855 -24.61 85.82 -31.56
C PHE A 855 -23.40 86.75 -31.58
N ILE A 856 -22.20 86.21 -31.72
CA ILE A 856 -20.95 86.98 -31.69
C ILE A 856 -20.51 87.33 -33.10
N PHE A 857 -20.21 88.62 -33.31
CA PHE A 857 -19.56 89.14 -34.51
C PHE A 857 -18.20 89.74 -34.13
N ASN A 858 -17.15 88.96 -34.32
CA ASN A 858 -15.76 89.30 -34.01
C ASN A 858 -14.79 89.09 -35.19
N SER A 859 -15.32 88.89 -36.39
CA SER A 859 -14.54 88.75 -37.63
C SER A 859 -14.61 90.00 -38.51
N ALA A 860 -13.64 90.17 -39.40
CA ALA A 860 -13.57 91.31 -40.30
C ALA A 860 -14.83 91.44 -41.19
N LEU A 861 -15.41 92.65 -41.22
CA LEU A 861 -16.57 92.94 -42.07
C LEU A 861 -16.20 92.92 -43.56
N SER A 862 -17.12 92.45 -44.41
CA SER A 862 -16.95 92.47 -45.86
C SER A 862 -18.25 92.86 -46.57
N SER A 863 -18.14 93.60 -47.67
CA SER A 863 -19.30 94.03 -48.46
C SER A 863 -19.82 92.97 -49.43
N SER A 864 -19.07 91.88 -49.63
CA SER A 864 -19.39 90.79 -50.56
C SER A 864 -19.39 89.39 -49.93
N ALA A 865 -18.88 89.25 -48.70
CA ALA A 865 -18.81 88.03 -47.91
C ALA A 865 -18.97 88.39 -46.42
N ASN A 866 -18.94 87.41 -45.52
CA ASN A 866 -19.13 87.63 -44.10
C ASN A 866 -20.45 88.33 -43.74
N LYS A 867 -21.52 87.93 -44.44
CA LYS A 867 -22.89 88.36 -44.19
C LYS A 867 -23.67 87.15 -43.66
N ASP A 868 -23.75 87.08 -42.35
CA ASP A 868 -24.42 85.97 -41.69
C ASP A 868 -25.94 86.14 -41.71
N ARG A 869 -26.65 85.04 -41.53
CA ARG A 869 -28.09 85.03 -41.38
C ARG A 869 -28.42 84.42 -40.03
N ILE A 870 -29.12 85.17 -39.18
CA ILE A 870 -29.68 84.64 -37.94
C ILE A 870 -31.12 84.24 -38.24
N GLY A 871 -31.41 82.94 -38.16
CA GLY A 871 -32.65 82.37 -38.67
C GLY A 871 -33.87 82.55 -37.74
N ASP A 872 -33.64 82.64 -36.43
CA ASP A 872 -34.68 82.59 -35.40
C ASP A 872 -34.71 83.77 -34.43
N PHE A 873 -33.75 84.70 -34.51
CA PHE A 873 -33.59 85.85 -33.60
C PHE A 873 -34.90 86.40 -33.00
N ASP A 874 -34.94 86.47 -31.67
CA ASP A 874 -35.99 87.06 -30.84
C ASP A 874 -35.39 88.09 -29.87
N GLY A 875 -35.53 89.38 -30.19
CA GLY A 875 -35.00 90.47 -29.36
C GLY A 875 -35.60 90.59 -27.95
N ARG A 876 -36.51 89.69 -27.54
CA ARG A 876 -36.93 89.57 -26.13
C ARG A 876 -35.93 88.79 -25.28
N TYR A 877 -35.15 87.91 -25.90
CA TYR A 877 -34.25 86.95 -25.22
C TYR A 877 -32.83 87.03 -25.77
N ASP A 878 -32.68 87.18 -27.09
CA ASP A 878 -31.39 87.07 -27.77
C ASP A 878 -30.60 88.38 -27.80
N THR A 879 -29.28 88.25 -27.85
CA THR A 879 -28.33 89.37 -27.90
C THR A 879 -27.36 89.21 -29.08
N ILE A 880 -27.12 90.30 -29.82
CA ILE A 880 -26.04 90.40 -30.79
C ILE A 880 -24.84 91.07 -30.11
N LYS A 881 -23.71 90.36 -30.05
CA LYS A 881 -22.44 90.87 -29.50
C LYS A 881 -21.51 91.34 -30.61
N LEU A 882 -21.04 92.58 -30.49
CA LEU A 882 -20.18 93.25 -31.47
C LEU A 882 -18.81 93.52 -30.86
N GLU A 883 -17.74 93.01 -31.45
CA GLU A 883 -16.38 93.28 -30.98
C GLU A 883 -15.95 94.70 -31.39
N ASN A 884 -15.59 95.55 -30.43
CA ASN A 884 -15.22 96.96 -30.71
C ASN A 884 -13.97 97.11 -31.62
N ALA A 885 -13.12 96.08 -31.71
CA ALA A 885 -11.97 96.04 -32.59
C ALA A 885 -12.38 95.96 -34.07
N ILE A 886 -13.52 95.32 -34.36
CA ILE A 886 -14.14 95.22 -35.67
C ILE A 886 -15.04 96.43 -35.92
N PHE A 887 -15.95 96.72 -34.98
CA PHE A 887 -16.92 97.81 -35.06
C PHE A 887 -16.37 99.13 -34.48
N LYS A 888 -15.26 99.62 -35.07
CA LYS A 888 -14.37 100.66 -34.51
C LYS A 888 -15.03 102.00 -34.10
N ALA A 889 -16.20 102.34 -34.62
CA ALA A 889 -16.94 103.53 -34.21
C ALA A 889 -17.61 103.35 -32.83
N LEU A 890 -17.89 102.10 -32.44
CA LEU A 890 -18.52 101.71 -31.18
C LEU A 890 -17.46 101.53 -30.08
N LYS A 891 -16.92 102.64 -29.55
CA LYS A 891 -15.79 102.61 -28.60
C LYS A 891 -16.17 102.24 -27.16
N SER A 892 -17.44 102.36 -26.80
CA SER A 892 -17.93 102.08 -25.45
C SER A 892 -18.47 100.67 -25.38
N THR A 893 -17.99 99.88 -24.42
CA THR A 893 -18.50 98.54 -24.14
C THR A 893 -19.79 98.59 -23.33
N GLY A 894 -20.58 97.52 -23.38
CA GLY A 894 -21.91 97.42 -22.79
C GLY A 894 -23.04 97.54 -23.82
N THR A 895 -24.27 97.74 -23.35
CA THR A 895 -25.44 97.91 -24.21
C THR A 895 -25.26 99.08 -25.18
N LEU A 896 -25.58 98.86 -26.46
CA LEU A 896 -25.47 99.89 -27.49
C LEU A 896 -26.32 101.12 -27.12
N SER A 897 -25.73 102.32 -27.22
CA SER A 897 -26.47 103.57 -27.03
C SER A 897 -27.61 103.67 -28.02
N SER A 898 -28.80 104.09 -27.58
CA SER A 898 -29.93 104.34 -28.48
C SER A 898 -29.64 105.43 -29.53
N ALA A 899 -28.65 106.30 -29.28
CA ALA A 899 -28.18 107.28 -30.25
C ALA A 899 -27.35 106.66 -31.39
N PHE A 900 -26.94 105.40 -31.27
CA PHE A 900 -26.15 104.71 -32.30
C PHE A 900 -26.95 103.69 -33.11
N PHE A 901 -28.28 103.66 -32.93
CA PHE A 901 -29.16 102.66 -33.53
C PHE A 901 -30.31 103.30 -34.30
N THR A 902 -30.57 102.81 -35.52
CA THR A 902 -31.68 103.28 -36.35
C THR A 902 -32.43 102.16 -37.08
N ILE A 903 -33.71 102.43 -37.37
CA ILE A 903 -34.56 101.55 -38.19
C ILE A 903 -34.71 102.17 -39.59
N GLY A 904 -34.22 101.47 -40.62
CA GLY A 904 -34.27 101.91 -42.02
C GLY A 904 -33.20 101.26 -42.89
N SER A 905 -33.21 101.58 -44.18
CA SER A 905 -32.21 101.08 -45.15
C SER A 905 -30.86 101.82 -45.10
N SER A 906 -30.78 102.92 -44.35
CA SER A 906 -29.57 103.76 -44.18
C SER A 906 -29.64 104.61 -42.90
N ALA A 907 -28.50 105.14 -42.46
CA ALA A 907 -28.40 106.11 -41.35
C ALA A 907 -29.31 107.34 -41.55
N LYS A 908 -29.88 107.88 -40.46
CA LYS A 908 -30.77 109.05 -40.44
C LYS A 908 -30.10 110.31 -39.91
N ASP A 909 -29.16 110.17 -38.99
CA ASP A 909 -28.29 111.25 -38.51
C ASP A 909 -26.81 110.88 -38.68
N SER A 910 -25.90 111.56 -37.98
CA SER A 910 -24.43 111.38 -38.09
C SER A 910 -23.84 110.40 -37.05
N ASN A 911 -24.68 109.78 -36.23
CA ASN A 911 -24.28 108.92 -35.13
C ASN A 911 -24.95 107.54 -35.19
N ASP A 912 -25.86 107.31 -36.13
CA ASP A 912 -26.45 106.00 -36.45
C ASP A 912 -25.41 105.02 -37.03
N TYR A 913 -24.66 104.33 -36.16
CA TYR A 913 -23.63 103.36 -36.55
C TYR A 913 -24.16 101.96 -36.82
N ILE A 914 -25.24 101.54 -36.17
CA ILE A 914 -25.91 100.26 -36.41
C ILE A 914 -27.33 100.54 -36.90
N GLY A 915 -27.79 99.81 -37.92
CA GLY A 915 -29.17 99.90 -38.30
C GLY A 915 -29.78 98.63 -38.84
N TYR A 916 -31.10 98.60 -38.83
CA TYR A 916 -31.90 97.45 -39.24
C TYR A 916 -32.95 97.83 -40.28
N ASN A 917 -32.86 97.19 -41.44
CA ASN A 917 -33.81 97.35 -42.53
C ASN A 917 -34.96 96.36 -42.35
N LYS A 918 -36.09 96.82 -41.79
CA LYS A 918 -37.29 96.01 -41.58
C LYS A 918 -37.84 95.32 -42.84
N THR A 919 -37.56 95.86 -44.04
CA THR A 919 -38.07 95.30 -45.29
C THR A 919 -37.28 94.06 -45.72
N THR A 920 -35.95 94.11 -45.59
CA THR A 920 -35.06 93.03 -46.07
C THR A 920 -34.57 92.12 -44.93
N GLY A 921 -34.62 92.61 -43.69
CA GLY A 921 -34.07 91.94 -42.53
C GLY A 921 -32.58 92.23 -42.28
N ASP A 922 -31.95 93.07 -43.09
CA ASP A 922 -30.51 93.34 -43.01
C ASP A 922 -30.17 94.20 -41.79
N VAL A 923 -29.17 93.76 -41.01
CA VAL A 923 -28.48 94.52 -39.98
C VAL A 923 -27.14 94.98 -40.55
N TRP A 924 -26.92 96.30 -40.52
CA TRP A 924 -25.77 96.93 -41.12
C TRP A 924 -25.02 97.79 -40.12
N TYR A 925 -23.72 97.91 -40.34
CA TYR A 925 -22.83 98.82 -39.64
C TYR A 925 -22.34 99.90 -40.59
N ASP A 926 -22.47 101.16 -40.20
CA ASP A 926 -21.96 102.30 -40.93
C ASP A 926 -20.76 102.90 -40.19
N SER A 927 -19.57 102.70 -40.72
CA SER A 927 -18.32 103.11 -40.06
C SER A 927 -18.15 104.63 -39.86
N ASN A 928 -18.87 105.46 -40.61
CA ASN A 928 -18.82 106.92 -40.49
C ASN A 928 -20.11 107.52 -39.88
N GLY A 929 -21.11 106.67 -39.63
CA GLY A 929 -22.40 107.04 -39.04
C GLY A 929 -23.29 107.92 -39.93
N SER A 930 -23.02 108.03 -41.24
CA SER A 930 -23.72 108.92 -42.16
C SER A 930 -24.05 108.24 -43.49
N ARG A 931 -25.26 108.51 -44.01
CA ARG A 931 -25.91 107.89 -45.19
C ARG A 931 -25.05 107.65 -46.46
N ALA A 932 -23.86 108.25 -46.62
CA ALA A 932 -23.00 108.12 -47.80
C ALA A 932 -21.67 107.40 -47.49
N GLY A 933 -21.50 106.20 -48.08
CA GLY A 933 -20.23 105.48 -48.20
C GLY A 933 -19.58 105.07 -46.88
N GLY A 934 -19.93 103.88 -46.37
CA GLY A 934 -19.44 103.40 -45.06
C GLY A 934 -20.25 102.23 -44.49
N GLN A 935 -21.45 102.00 -45.03
CA GLN A 935 -22.38 100.94 -44.64
C GLN A 935 -21.99 99.56 -45.18
N VAL A 936 -21.85 98.58 -44.30
CA VAL A 936 -21.64 97.16 -44.59
C VAL A 936 -22.72 96.35 -43.88
N THR A 937 -23.41 95.47 -44.60
CA THR A 937 -24.35 94.53 -43.99
C THR A 937 -23.58 93.34 -43.46
N PHE A 938 -23.69 93.05 -42.17
CA PHE A 938 -22.95 91.96 -41.52
C PHE A 938 -23.86 90.83 -41.06
N ALA A 939 -25.15 91.10 -40.85
CA ALA A 939 -26.13 90.08 -40.50
C ALA A 939 -27.47 90.30 -41.22
N ASN A 940 -28.27 89.26 -41.33
CA ASN A 940 -29.69 89.33 -41.69
C ASN A 940 -30.50 88.53 -40.68
N ILE A 941 -31.45 89.17 -40.00
CA ILE A 941 -32.29 88.53 -38.97
C ILE A 941 -33.73 88.25 -39.45
N GLY A 942 -34.00 88.44 -40.74
CA GLY A 942 -35.34 88.35 -41.33
C GLY A 942 -36.14 89.65 -41.26
N ALA A 943 -37.10 89.82 -42.18
CA ALA A 943 -37.92 91.01 -42.28
C ALA A 943 -38.94 91.13 -41.13
N ASN A 944 -39.28 92.37 -40.75
CA ASN A 944 -40.28 92.72 -39.74
C ASN A 944 -40.07 92.14 -38.32
N LYS A 945 -38.83 91.81 -37.94
CA LYS A 945 -38.49 91.47 -36.55
C LYS A 945 -38.52 92.70 -35.64
N VAL A 946 -38.70 92.46 -34.34
CA VAL A 946 -38.54 93.47 -33.30
C VAL A 946 -37.07 93.49 -32.92
N LEU A 947 -36.42 94.64 -33.11
CA LEU A 947 -35.02 94.86 -32.80
C LEU A 947 -34.84 96.31 -32.30
N SER A 948 -34.04 96.47 -31.25
CA SER A 948 -33.72 97.75 -30.63
C SER A 948 -32.24 97.81 -30.23
N ASN A 949 -31.80 98.97 -29.71
CA ASN A 949 -30.43 99.13 -29.24
C ASN A 949 -30.11 98.23 -28.03
N SER A 950 -31.10 97.82 -27.23
CA SER A 950 -30.84 96.96 -26.06
C SER A 950 -30.37 95.56 -26.43
N ASP A 951 -30.66 95.14 -27.66
CA ASP A 951 -30.39 93.79 -28.14
C ASP A 951 -28.95 93.67 -28.67
N PHE A 952 -28.19 94.77 -28.64
CA PHE A 952 -26.79 94.83 -29.01
C PHE A 952 -25.91 95.10 -27.80
N VAL A 953 -24.86 94.30 -27.64
CA VAL A 953 -23.81 94.51 -26.65
C VAL A 953 -22.46 94.65 -27.35
N VAL A 954 -21.77 95.75 -27.08
CA VAL A 954 -20.40 95.96 -27.55
C VAL A 954 -19.44 95.42 -26.49
N PHE A 955 -18.46 94.62 -26.87
CA PHE A 955 -17.48 94.05 -25.95
C PHE A 955 -16.04 94.38 -26.36
#